data_AF-A0AA40K8W6-F1
#
_entry.id   AF-A0AA40K8W6-F1
#
_cell.length_a   1.000
_cell.length_b   1.000
_cell.length_c   1.000
_cell.angle_alpha   90.00
_cell.angle_beta   90.00
_cell.angle_gamma   90.00
#
_symmetry.space_group_name_H-M   'P 1'
#
loop_
_entity.id
_entity.type
_entity.pdbx_description
1 polymer ?
#
loop_
_entity_poly.entity_id
_entity_poly.type
_entity_poly.pdbx_seq_one_letter_code
_entity_poly.pdbx_strand_id
1 'polypeptide(L)'
;MPKLTLDGLEKALRVLHPEEKERGPAFSVTYNSQLPKQPNTPDDKFDLFMLIPFNRWEQEHDTSKNVIADSFKEVLNVGLAGNDKTTVLIDIALLDEPTPDFMHEKRLIHHLADKLKEDDVKDKKVIIRFLVGCHVQDQLRDNFQTRAHGDKRLDVFERLFWQGGKNIINHLDATLLLGYYNPTLRISPNRPKDGSIMAVLEQILAPFENYDIKNLPDASKSTDKVKVPEAVRAPRAPLVDQPWWKRFIFKMISAAETLSDTVSNWTGKVSEYAASFAAFAHTFAKNFKIFEAYARSNGLPSVSWNHAKYLSVNGKAMMTGGFNYWGDYFRWKELPHADTNGNPEDPGFLVDFGIKMQGDVAISVHSFADEIWRNLAAMDPKFDARSMRWKANLNLPAPKFESAESADITPSIGLFDKKPLAKSGAIKVLTTARVGQMKLDDYVYPSQLLDALRDILLNTAWHYNKAFPSKVVQGNSIYDIVSTLNRFWDLPASNPLSIPGLVGTHPATWASKYARLYAIENATESIHMTAQSLVEAFGNASWKKGPTDELDGVVDMINNTMKFPPGQEWNGVLWPYDLLVAMSKALSKFAQLPASSSDATTGAIFIVLSSRDPNYGDHTSKTELRSRLTDVMKYMATQPKALPVTTRVEDVEGIVRDRLRLKRVRNGDVHQLMHAKTLCVDRSLLYIGSDNPYPAYNEEFGCWVEEPGYVESWFKGFYDGAWKGGTEGVE
;
A
#
# COMPACT_ATOMS: atom_id res chain seq x y z
N MET A 1 15.48 -22.42 12.81
CA MET A 1 15.59 -20.95 12.89
C MET A 1 14.49 -20.48 13.84
N PRO A 2 14.73 -19.48 14.71
CA PRO A 2 13.66 -18.94 15.56
C PRO A 2 12.57 -18.31 14.68
N LYS A 3 11.30 -18.48 15.07
CA LYS A 3 10.17 -17.82 14.40
C LYS A 3 10.28 -16.30 14.56
N LEU A 4 9.84 -15.57 13.55
CA LEU A 4 9.75 -14.11 13.65
C LEU A 4 8.70 -13.73 14.68
N THR A 5 9.05 -12.81 15.57
CA THR A 5 8.14 -12.24 16.56
C THR A 5 7.76 -10.81 16.20
N LEU A 6 6.74 -10.27 16.86
CA LEU A 6 6.33 -8.88 16.73
C LEU A 6 7.40 -7.93 17.25
N ASP A 7 8.19 -8.32 18.27
CA ASP A 7 9.42 -7.60 18.67
C ASP A 7 10.47 -7.56 17.56
N GLY A 8 10.67 -8.68 16.86
CA GLY A 8 11.59 -8.75 15.73
C GLY A 8 11.16 -7.81 14.60
N LEU A 9 9.86 -7.74 14.33
CA LEU A 9 9.28 -6.87 13.31
C LEU A 9 9.34 -5.39 13.71
N GLU A 10 9.01 -5.06 14.95
CA GLU A 10 9.17 -3.71 15.51
C GLU A 10 10.63 -3.25 15.40
N LYS A 11 11.59 -4.11 15.79
CA LYS A 11 13.01 -3.81 15.70
C LYS A 11 13.44 -3.52 14.26
N ALA A 12 12.92 -4.26 13.29
CA ALA A 12 13.19 -4.01 11.88
C ALA A 12 12.65 -2.64 11.43
N LEU A 13 11.41 -2.30 11.80
CA LEU A 13 10.81 -1.01 11.47
C LEU A 13 11.53 0.17 12.11
N ARG A 14 12.06 0.01 13.32
CA ARG A 14 12.86 1.05 14.00
C ARG A 14 14.12 1.44 13.22
N VAL A 15 14.65 0.56 12.38
CA VAL A 15 15.78 0.89 11.50
C VAL A 15 15.38 1.96 10.49
N LEU A 16 14.14 1.96 10.00
CA LEU A 16 13.67 2.95 9.05
C LEU A 16 13.62 4.35 9.67
N HIS A 17 13.30 4.46 10.97
CA HIS A 17 13.07 5.73 11.67
C HIS A 17 13.87 5.89 12.98
N PRO A 18 15.19 6.14 12.94
CA PRO A 18 15.98 6.29 14.17
C PRO A 18 15.58 7.50 15.04
N GLU A 19 14.96 8.53 14.47
CA GLU A 19 14.60 9.78 15.18
C GLU A 19 13.20 9.78 15.83
N GLU A 20 12.47 8.66 15.80
CA GLU A 20 11.09 8.47 16.30
C GLU A 20 9.97 9.48 15.90
N LYS A 21 10.22 10.52 15.10
CA LYS A 21 9.20 11.52 14.66
C LYS A 21 7.94 10.97 13.98
N GLU A 22 8.03 9.94 13.13
CA GLU A 22 6.85 9.29 12.52
C GLU A 22 6.36 8.05 13.31
N ARG A 23 6.91 7.83 14.51
CA ARG A 23 6.39 6.82 15.43
C ARG A 23 4.97 7.25 15.83
N GLY A 24 3.99 6.43 15.51
CA GLY A 24 2.57 6.76 15.65
C GLY A 24 1.80 6.56 14.33
N PRO A 25 1.85 7.53 13.39
CA PRO A 25 1.06 7.46 12.16
C PRO A 25 1.51 6.34 11.21
N ALA A 26 2.81 6.12 11.05
CA ALA A 26 3.35 5.10 10.15
C ALA A 26 3.42 3.71 10.79
N PHE A 27 3.89 3.63 12.03
CA PHE A 27 3.83 2.39 12.81
C PHE A 27 3.84 2.69 14.31
N SER A 28 3.25 1.80 15.09
CA SER A 28 3.16 1.94 16.55
C SER A 28 3.00 0.58 17.21
N VAL A 29 3.71 0.37 18.32
CA VAL A 29 3.53 -0.81 19.15
C VAL A 29 2.78 -0.42 20.41
N THR A 30 1.72 -1.17 20.68
CA THR A 30 0.82 -0.97 21.80
C THR A 30 0.81 -2.22 22.65
N TYR A 31 0.84 -2.03 23.97
CA TYR A 31 0.86 -3.11 24.97
C TYR A 31 -0.42 -3.17 25.79
N ASN A 32 -1.23 -2.10 25.75
CA ASN A 32 -2.51 -2.02 26.41
C ASN A 32 -3.65 -2.18 25.39
N SER A 33 -3.60 -3.25 24.62
CA SER A 33 -4.68 -3.59 23.71
C SER A 33 -5.41 -4.82 24.25
N GLN A 34 -6.73 -4.82 24.10
CA GLN A 34 -7.55 -5.99 24.37
C GLN A 34 -8.42 -6.26 23.17
N LEU A 35 -8.61 -7.54 22.89
CA LEU A 35 -9.61 -7.96 21.93
C LEU A 35 -10.96 -7.98 22.66
N PRO A 36 -12.06 -7.52 22.03
CA PRO A 36 -13.35 -7.44 22.70
C PRO A 36 -13.73 -8.79 23.29
N LYS A 37 -14.11 -8.82 24.58
CA LYS A 37 -14.73 -10.01 25.18
C LYS A 37 -16.23 -9.94 24.92
N GLN A 38 -16.76 -10.92 24.18
CA GLN A 38 -18.20 -11.11 24.12
C GLN A 38 -18.69 -11.56 25.51
N PRO A 39 -19.70 -10.90 26.11
CA PRO A 39 -20.23 -11.30 27.41
C PRO A 39 -20.81 -12.72 27.42
N ASN A 40 -21.26 -13.19 26.25
CA ASN A 40 -22.06 -14.42 26.12
C ASN A 40 -21.30 -15.59 25.45
N THR A 41 -20.12 -15.34 24.87
CA THR A 41 -19.26 -16.36 24.23
C THR A 41 -17.78 -16.17 24.61
N PRO A 42 -17.41 -16.24 25.91
CA PRO A 42 -16.05 -15.88 26.36
C PRO A 42 -14.93 -16.71 25.71
N ASP A 43 -15.27 -17.90 25.22
CA ASP A 43 -14.32 -18.86 24.65
C ASP A 43 -14.17 -18.74 23.13
N ASP A 44 -15.04 -17.98 22.45
CA ASP A 44 -14.97 -17.82 21.00
C ASP A 44 -13.99 -16.72 20.58
N LYS A 45 -12.75 -17.14 20.35
CA LYS A 45 -11.68 -16.26 19.89
C LYS A 45 -11.87 -15.75 18.46
N PHE A 46 -12.85 -16.23 17.69
CA PHE A 46 -13.09 -15.73 16.34
C PHE A 46 -13.94 -14.45 16.31
N ASP A 47 -14.71 -14.16 17.35
CA ASP A 47 -15.71 -13.08 17.37
C ASP A 47 -15.14 -11.65 17.19
N LEU A 48 -13.82 -11.49 17.32
CA LEU A 48 -13.12 -10.23 17.04
C LEU A 48 -12.86 -10.00 15.55
N PHE A 49 -12.94 -11.05 14.75
CA PHE A 49 -12.75 -10.97 13.32
C PHE A 49 -14.08 -10.66 12.65
N MET A 50 -14.01 -9.87 11.60
CA MET A 50 -15.13 -9.59 10.73
C MET A 50 -14.84 -10.32 9.43
N LEU A 51 -15.37 -11.53 9.29
CA LEU A 51 -15.45 -12.17 8.00
C LEU A 51 -16.75 -11.71 7.33
N ILE A 52 -16.68 -11.48 6.03
CA ILE A 52 -17.81 -11.06 5.20
C ILE A 52 -17.84 -11.98 3.99
N PRO A 53 -19.03 -12.42 3.52
CA PRO A 53 -20.35 -12.20 4.12
C PRO A 53 -20.63 -13.13 5.32
N PHE A 54 -19.68 -13.99 5.68
CA PHE A 54 -19.89 -15.03 6.69
C PHE A 54 -19.40 -14.64 8.07
N ASN A 55 -20.08 -15.08 9.12
CA ASN A 55 -19.46 -15.07 10.46
C ASN A 55 -18.24 -16.01 10.51
N ARG A 56 -18.29 -17.14 9.81
CA ARG A 56 -17.20 -18.12 9.65
C ARG A 56 -17.32 -18.77 8.29
N TRP A 57 -16.22 -19.19 7.70
CA TRP A 57 -16.21 -19.77 6.35
C TRP A 57 -17.17 -20.96 6.18
N GLU A 58 -17.25 -21.82 7.19
CA GLU A 58 -18.07 -23.05 7.14
C GLU A 58 -19.55 -22.80 7.48
N GLN A 59 -19.91 -21.60 7.94
CA GLN A 59 -21.29 -21.28 8.29
C GLN A 59 -22.08 -20.84 7.05
N GLU A 60 -23.37 -21.21 7.02
CA GLU A 60 -24.30 -20.65 6.06
C GLU A 60 -24.35 -19.13 6.19
N HIS A 61 -24.46 -18.45 5.05
CA HIS A 61 -24.57 -16.99 5.03
C HIS A 61 -25.92 -16.58 5.64
N ASP A 62 -25.87 -16.07 6.86
CA ASP A 62 -27.01 -15.45 7.56
C ASP A 62 -27.18 -14.01 7.08
N THR A 63 -27.98 -13.82 6.03
CA THR A 63 -28.28 -12.50 5.45
C THR A 63 -28.99 -11.55 6.43
N SER A 64 -29.52 -12.05 7.55
CA SER A 64 -30.14 -11.22 8.58
C SER A 64 -29.10 -10.47 9.43
N LYS A 65 -27.86 -10.97 9.47
CA LYS A 65 -26.74 -10.35 10.19
C LYS A 65 -25.87 -9.53 9.27
N ASN A 66 -25.35 -8.42 9.79
CA ASN A 66 -24.38 -7.61 9.06
C ASN A 66 -23.18 -7.40 9.98
N VAL A 67 -22.17 -8.24 9.81
CA VAL A 67 -20.99 -8.32 10.69
C VAL A 67 -20.28 -6.97 10.79
N ILE A 68 -20.20 -6.21 9.70
CA ILE A 68 -19.61 -4.86 9.68
C ILE A 68 -20.45 -3.91 10.51
N ALA A 69 -21.76 -3.87 10.28
CA ALA A 69 -22.67 -2.97 10.97
C ALA A 69 -22.73 -3.29 12.48
N ASP A 70 -22.77 -4.56 12.85
CA ASP A 70 -22.78 -4.98 14.25
C ASP A 70 -21.45 -4.63 14.94
N SER A 71 -20.33 -4.82 14.25
CA SER A 71 -19.01 -4.42 14.76
C SER A 71 -18.86 -2.89 14.86
N PHE A 72 -19.45 -2.13 13.92
CA PHE A 72 -19.50 -0.67 13.98
C PHE A 72 -20.23 -0.20 15.23
N LYS A 73 -21.42 -0.77 15.50
CA LYS A 73 -22.21 -0.46 16.71
C LYS A 73 -21.44 -0.83 17.97
N GLU A 74 -20.77 -1.97 17.99
CA GLU A 74 -19.96 -2.42 19.13
C GLU A 74 -18.80 -1.47 19.41
N VAL A 75 -18.01 -1.11 18.39
CA VAL A 75 -16.90 -0.16 18.51
C VAL A 75 -17.39 1.20 18.99
N LEU A 76 -18.53 1.67 18.49
CA LEU A 76 -19.14 2.92 18.92
C LEU A 76 -19.57 2.88 20.39
N ASN A 77 -20.24 1.80 20.81
CA ASN A 77 -20.68 1.61 22.18
C ASN A 77 -19.49 1.60 23.15
N VAL A 78 -18.46 0.83 22.85
CA VAL A 78 -17.26 0.74 23.69
C VAL A 78 -16.50 2.06 23.73
N GLY A 79 -16.34 2.72 22.58
CA GLY A 79 -15.57 3.95 22.48
C GLY A 79 -16.22 5.16 23.16
N LEU A 80 -17.56 5.18 23.24
CA LEU A 80 -18.30 6.25 23.92
C LEU A 80 -18.52 5.98 25.41
N ALA A 81 -18.51 4.71 25.84
CA ALA A 81 -18.76 4.34 27.23
C ALA A 81 -17.75 4.95 28.22
N GLY A 82 -18.26 5.41 29.37
CA GLY A 82 -17.44 5.86 30.51
C GLY A 82 -16.42 6.93 30.11
N ASN A 83 -16.81 7.85 29.24
CA ASN A 83 -15.91 8.88 28.74
C ASN A 83 -15.80 10.01 29.77
N ASP A 84 -14.60 10.27 30.28
CA ASP A 84 -14.27 11.42 31.14
C ASP A 84 -13.81 12.63 30.31
N LYS A 85 -13.55 12.44 29.01
CA LYS A 85 -13.13 13.52 28.11
C LYS A 85 -14.26 14.51 27.89
N THR A 86 -13.89 15.78 27.86
CA THR A 86 -14.76 16.90 27.45
C THR A 86 -15.05 16.89 25.95
N THR A 87 -14.22 16.19 25.16
CA THR A 87 -14.33 16.07 23.72
C THR A 87 -14.42 14.60 23.32
N VAL A 88 -15.42 14.27 22.50
CA VAL A 88 -15.56 13.01 21.78
C VAL A 88 -14.96 13.16 20.38
N LEU A 89 -14.09 12.24 19.98
CA LEU A 89 -13.58 12.15 18.61
C LEU A 89 -13.95 10.79 18.00
N ILE A 90 -14.56 10.83 16.82
CA ILE A 90 -14.93 9.67 16.01
C ILE A 90 -14.25 9.84 14.65
N ASP A 91 -13.34 8.94 14.31
CA ASP A 91 -12.70 8.90 13.00
C ASP A 91 -13.25 7.74 12.19
N ILE A 92 -13.64 8.02 10.96
CA ILE A 92 -14.14 7.05 9.98
C ILE A 92 -13.32 7.23 8.71
N ALA A 93 -12.64 6.18 8.26
CA ALA A 93 -11.95 6.19 6.98
C ALA A 93 -12.60 5.22 6.00
N LEU A 94 -12.72 5.65 4.75
CA LEU A 94 -13.40 4.94 3.67
C LEU A 94 -12.55 4.98 2.39
N LEU A 95 -12.64 3.93 1.58
CA LEU A 95 -12.06 3.91 0.23
C LEU A 95 -12.71 4.92 -0.72
N ASP A 96 -14.02 5.03 -0.60
CA ASP A 96 -14.89 5.82 -1.45
C ASP A 96 -16.08 6.28 -0.59
N GLU A 97 -16.98 7.07 -1.18
CA GLU A 97 -18.17 7.55 -0.51
C GLU A 97 -18.96 6.39 0.11
N PRO A 98 -19.47 6.57 1.35
CA PRO A 98 -20.29 5.55 1.97
C PRO A 98 -21.59 5.42 1.16
N THR A 99 -22.02 4.20 0.86
CA THR A 99 -23.33 4.05 0.21
C THR A 99 -24.41 4.46 1.21
N PRO A 100 -25.36 5.34 0.83
CA PRO A 100 -26.46 5.73 1.71
C PRO A 100 -27.15 4.51 2.29
N ASP A 101 -27.28 3.46 1.49
CA ASP A 101 -27.97 2.27 1.91
C ASP A 101 -27.24 1.49 3.01
N PHE A 102 -25.90 1.37 2.96
CA PHE A 102 -25.14 0.73 4.03
C PHE A 102 -25.30 1.51 5.34
N MET A 103 -25.24 2.84 5.27
CA MET A 103 -25.33 3.70 6.46
C MET A 103 -26.77 3.87 6.98
N HIS A 104 -27.79 3.86 6.11
CA HIS A 104 -29.20 4.08 6.44
C HIS A 104 -29.98 2.80 6.70
N GLU A 105 -29.95 1.81 5.79
CA GLU A 105 -30.75 0.59 5.93
C GLU A 105 -30.31 -0.23 7.13
N LYS A 106 -29.01 -0.25 7.41
CA LYS A 106 -28.45 -0.90 8.61
C LYS A 106 -28.48 0.00 9.85
N ARG A 107 -29.09 1.19 9.72
CA ARG A 107 -29.32 2.18 10.78
C ARG A 107 -28.04 2.58 11.51
N LEU A 108 -26.89 2.58 10.85
CA LEU A 108 -25.61 2.95 11.48
C LEU A 108 -25.56 4.41 11.85
N ILE A 109 -26.03 5.27 10.94
CA ILE A 109 -26.08 6.70 11.22
C ILE A 109 -27.11 7.05 12.31
N HIS A 110 -28.21 6.28 12.39
CA HIS A 110 -29.20 6.40 13.46
C HIS A 110 -28.65 5.91 14.79
N HIS A 111 -27.92 4.79 14.81
CA HIS A 111 -27.26 4.29 16.02
C HIS A 111 -26.22 5.29 16.53
N LEU A 112 -25.46 5.92 15.62
CA LEU A 112 -24.59 7.04 15.97
C LEU A 112 -25.38 8.21 16.56
N ALA A 113 -26.47 8.62 15.90
CA ALA A 113 -27.34 9.69 16.40
C ALA A 113 -27.87 9.41 17.81
N ASP A 114 -28.35 8.20 18.06
CA ASP A 114 -28.92 7.79 19.33
C ASP A 114 -27.84 7.76 20.42
N LYS A 115 -26.67 7.22 20.11
CA LYS A 115 -25.52 7.18 21.04
C LYS A 115 -25.02 8.56 21.43
N LEU A 116 -25.05 9.53 20.52
CA LEU A 116 -24.66 10.90 20.82
C LEU A 116 -25.67 11.63 21.71
N LYS A 117 -26.93 11.16 21.80
CA LYS A 117 -27.97 11.74 22.67
C LYS A 117 -27.96 11.17 24.10
N GLU A 118 -27.16 10.13 24.36
CA GLU A 118 -27.06 9.54 25.69
C GLU A 118 -26.39 10.50 26.68
N ASP A 119 -26.73 10.39 27.96
CA ASP A 119 -26.25 11.28 29.03
C ASP A 119 -24.72 11.37 29.11
N ASP A 120 -24.04 10.27 28.74
CA ASP A 120 -22.58 10.19 28.70
C ASP A 120 -21.95 11.07 27.61
N VAL A 121 -22.71 11.55 26.62
CA VAL A 121 -22.19 12.26 25.45
C VAL A 121 -22.88 13.60 25.17
N LYS A 122 -24.18 13.73 25.48
CA LYS A 122 -25.03 14.86 25.06
C LYS A 122 -24.50 16.27 25.38
N ASP A 123 -23.70 16.40 26.44
CA ASP A 123 -23.16 17.67 26.93
C ASP A 123 -21.68 17.89 26.54
N LYS A 124 -21.13 17.03 25.66
CA LYS A 124 -19.72 17.06 25.26
C LYS A 124 -19.54 17.66 23.89
N LYS A 125 -18.34 18.20 23.63
CA LYS A 125 -17.96 18.54 22.27
C LYS A 125 -17.78 17.27 21.45
N VAL A 126 -18.45 17.14 20.30
CA VAL A 126 -18.33 15.96 19.43
C VAL A 126 -17.67 16.37 18.12
N ILE A 127 -16.64 15.65 17.72
CA ILE A 127 -15.98 15.79 16.41
C ILE A 127 -16.10 14.44 15.69
N ILE A 128 -16.73 14.46 14.52
CA ILE A 128 -16.83 13.31 13.63
C ILE A 128 -16.02 13.65 12.39
N ARG A 129 -14.97 12.88 12.11
CA ARG A 129 -14.11 13.09 10.95
C ARG A 129 -14.24 11.91 9.99
N PHE A 130 -14.64 12.22 8.76
CA PHE A 130 -14.62 11.28 7.64
C PHE A 130 -13.39 11.55 6.77
N LEU A 131 -12.59 10.52 6.53
CA LEU A 131 -11.46 10.54 5.60
C LEU A 131 -11.79 9.59 4.45
N VAL A 132 -12.09 10.15 3.29
CA VAL A 132 -12.68 9.45 2.14
C VAL A 132 -11.65 9.40 1.02
N GLY A 133 -11.34 8.23 0.50
CA GLY A 133 -10.62 8.12 -0.77
C GLY A 133 -11.55 8.50 -1.94
N CYS A 134 -11.00 8.83 -3.10
CA CYS A 134 -11.81 9.12 -4.28
C CYS A 134 -11.21 8.41 -5.49
N HIS A 135 -11.77 7.26 -5.82
CA HIS A 135 -11.23 6.36 -6.84
C HIS A 135 -11.57 6.79 -8.28
N VAL A 136 -12.68 7.52 -8.48
CA VAL A 136 -13.24 7.73 -9.82
C VAL A 136 -12.57 8.89 -10.56
N GLN A 137 -11.61 8.58 -11.43
CA GLN A 137 -10.92 9.58 -12.27
C GLN A 137 -11.81 10.23 -13.35
N ASP A 138 -12.84 9.52 -13.84
CA ASP A 138 -13.57 9.93 -15.06
C ASP A 138 -14.93 10.60 -14.82
N GLN A 139 -15.66 10.28 -13.75
CA GLN A 139 -16.97 10.92 -13.50
C GLN A 139 -16.87 12.33 -12.90
N LEU A 140 -15.68 12.74 -12.47
CA LEU A 140 -15.47 14.01 -11.77
C LEU A 140 -15.16 15.19 -12.69
N ARG A 141 -14.71 14.95 -13.93
CA ARG A 141 -14.30 16.02 -14.84
C ARG A 141 -15.50 16.82 -15.38
N ASP A 142 -16.60 16.14 -15.72
CA ASP A 142 -17.74 16.77 -16.41
C ASP A 142 -18.96 17.03 -15.52
N ASN A 143 -19.17 16.26 -14.44
CA ASN A 143 -20.37 16.38 -13.62
C ASN A 143 -20.27 17.34 -12.42
N PHE A 144 -19.07 17.87 -12.13
CA PHE A 144 -18.79 18.63 -10.89
C PHE A 144 -18.22 20.03 -11.12
N GLN A 145 -17.85 20.39 -12.36
CA GLN A 145 -17.29 21.71 -12.65
C GLN A 145 -18.33 22.83 -12.77
N THR A 146 -19.63 22.54 -12.72
CA THR A 146 -20.64 23.59 -12.65
C THR A 146 -20.93 23.94 -11.19
N ARG A 147 -20.22 24.96 -10.67
CA ARG A 147 -20.51 25.64 -9.39
C ARG A 147 -21.99 26.05 -9.21
N ALA A 148 -22.80 26.00 -10.26
CA ALA A 148 -24.22 26.32 -10.25
C ALA A 148 -25.11 25.27 -9.52
N HIS A 149 -24.64 24.04 -9.30
CA HIS A 149 -25.48 22.95 -8.77
C HIS A 149 -25.00 22.28 -7.46
N GLY A 150 -24.05 22.86 -6.74
CA GLY A 150 -23.51 22.25 -5.51
C GLY A 150 -22.56 21.08 -5.80
N ASP A 151 -21.67 20.79 -4.84
CA ASP A 151 -20.71 19.70 -4.97
C ASP A 151 -21.41 18.38 -4.61
N LYS A 152 -21.75 17.53 -5.59
CA LYS A 152 -22.58 16.32 -5.36
C LYS A 152 -21.97 15.32 -4.37
N ARG A 153 -20.67 15.44 -4.08
CA ARG A 153 -19.99 14.68 -3.02
C ARG A 153 -20.59 14.97 -1.64
N LEU A 154 -20.96 16.22 -1.41
CA LEU A 154 -21.60 16.66 -0.18
C LEU A 154 -23.04 16.14 -0.08
N ASP A 155 -23.72 15.88 -1.20
CA ASP A 155 -25.11 15.39 -1.19
C ASP A 155 -25.22 14.03 -0.47
N VAL A 156 -24.21 13.15 -0.57
CA VAL A 156 -24.19 11.89 0.19
C VAL A 156 -24.22 12.21 1.68
N PHE A 157 -23.34 13.08 2.16
CA PHE A 157 -23.29 13.47 3.57
C PHE A 157 -24.51 14.27 4.01
N GLU A 158 -25.09 15.09 3.14
CA GLU A 158 -26.36 15.77 3.40
C GLU A 158 -27.48 14.75 3.59
N ARG A 159 -27.59 13.74 2.71
CA ARG A 159 -28.58 12.65 2.87
C ARG A 159 -28.34 11.85 4.14
N LEU A 160 -27.07 11.58 4.48
CA LEU A 160 -26.71 10.85 5.69
C LEU A 160 -27.15 11.57 6.96
N PHE A 161 -26.84 12.86 7.08
CA PHE A 161 -26.98 13.61 8.33
C PHE A 161 -28.21 14.53 8.38
N TRP A 162 -28.81 14.91 7.25
CA TRP A 162 -29.95 15.83 7.13
C TRP A 162 -31.12 15.26 6.31
N GLN A 163 -31.76 14.21 6.83
CA GLN A 163 -32.89 13.58 6.17
C GLN A 163 -34.12 14.50 6.11
N GLY A 164 -34.61 14.80 4.91
CA GLY A 164 -35.71 15.76 4.71
C GLY A 164 -35.36 17.17 5.20
N GLY A 165 -34.08 17.55 5.13
CA GLY A 165 -33.56 18.83 5.60
C GLY A 165 -33.41 18.95 7.13
N LYS A 166 -33.76 17.89 7.88
CA LYS A 166 -33.65 17.84 9.34
C LYS A 166 -32.41 17.08 9.76
N ASN A 167 -31.58 17.70 10.60
CA ASN A 167 -30.43 17.03 11.18
C ASN A 167 -30.88 15.87 12.08
N ILE A 168 -30.35 14.66 11.87
CA ILE A 168 -30.73 13.48 12.67
C ILE A 168 -29.94 13.34 13.98
N ILE A 169 -28.72 13.90 14.04
CA ILE A 169 -27.86 13.90 15.21
C ILE A 169 -28.41 14.87 16.26
N ASN A 170 -28.81 16.08 15.85
CA ASN A 170 -29.37 17.13 16.71
C ASN A 170 -28.61 17.32 18.03
N HIS A 171 -27.29 17.44 17.93
CA HIS A 171 -26.39 17.57 19.07
C HIS A 171 -25.78 18.97 19.09
N LEU A 172 -25.90 19.68 20.21
CA LEU A 172 -25.62 21.13 20.29
C LEU A 172 -24.20 21.52 19.88
N ASP A 173 -23.20 20.70 20.25
CA ASP A 173 -21.78 20.94 19.96
C ASP A 173 -21.13 19.83 19.11
N ALA A 174 -21.85 19.34 18.10
CA ALA A 174 -21.32 18.33 17.17
C ALA A 174 -20.82 18.96 15.86
N THR A 175 -19.58 18.64 15.50
CA THR A 175 -18.91 19.10 14.26
C THR A 175 -18.59 17.91 13.37
N LEU A 176 -18.96 18.02 12.09
CA LEU A 176 -18.56 17.10 11.03
C LEU A 176 -17.36 17.70 10.27
N LEU A 177 -16.27 16.94 10.18
CA LEU A 177 -15.10 17.22 9.35
C LEU A 177 -15.07 16.20 8.22
N LEU A 178 -15.06 16.67 6.97
CA LEU A 178 -14.97 15.81 5.80
C LEU A 178 -13.65 16.08 5.11
N GLY A 179 -12.85 15.04 4.88
CA GLY A 179 -11.61 15.10 4.14
C GLY A 179 -11.64 14.11 2.99
N TYR A 180 -11.66 14.59 1.75
CA TYR A 180 -11.48 13.76 0.57
C TYR A 180 -10.00 13.76 0.20
N TYR A 181 -9.40 12.58 0.17
CA TYR A 181 -7.99 12.40 -0.12
C TYR A 181 -7.81 11.70 -1.48
N ASN A 182 -7.37 12.48 -2.45
CA ASN A 182 -7.15 12.05 -3.83
C ASN A 182 -6.02 12.86 -4.49
N PRO A 183 -4.79 12.73 -3.98
CA PRO A 183 -3.63 13.50 -4.41
C PRO A 183 -3.48 13.62 -5.93
N THR A 184 -3.54 14.84 -6.46
CA THR A 184 -3.07 15.06 -7.84
C THR A 184 -1.53 15.14 -7.84
N LEU A 185 -0.87 14.22 -8.53
CA LEU A 185 0.58 14.30 -8.77
C LEU A 185 0.86 15.39 -9.83
N ARG A 186 1.09 16.62 -9.38
CA ARG A 186 1.51 17.74 -10.23
C ARG A 186 2.90 18.25 -9.84
N ILE A 187 3.73 18.45 -10.85
CA ILE A 187 4.98 19.19 -10.70
C ILE A 187 4.68 20.66 -11.03
N SER A 188 4.98 21.58 -10.11
CA SER A 188 4.69 23.00 -10.29
C SER A 188 5.39 23.58 -11.54
N PRO A 189 4.67 24.28 -12.44
CA PRO A 189 5.25 24.82 -13.68
C PRO A 189 6.11 26.07 -13.49
N ASN A 190 6.04 26.75 -12.33
CA ASN A 190 6.54 28.12 -12.16
C ASN A 190 7.79 28.28 -11.27
N ARG A 191 8.53 27.22 -10.92
CA ARG A 191 9.76 27.35 -10.10
C ARG A 191 11.06 27.09 -10.87
N PRO A 192 12.18 27.72 -10.46
CA PRO A 192 13.49 27.58 -11.12
C PRO A 192 13.97 26.13 -11.14
N LYS A 193 14.79 25.80 -12.14
CA LYS A 193 15.38 24.46 -12.34
C LYS A 193 16.33 24.04 -11.20
N ASP A 194 16.67 24.95 -10.32
CA ASP A 194 17.73 24.89 -9.34
C ASP A 194 17.17 24.56 -7.94
N GLY A 195 17.22 23.27 -7.55
CA GLY A 195 16.87 22.78 -6.21
C GLY A 195 15.74 21.74 -6.15
N SER A 196 15.06 21.47 -7.26
CA SER A 196 13.97 20.50 -7.33
C SER A 196 14.46 19.02 -7.23
N ILE A 197 13.59 18.04 -6.93
CA ILE A 197 13.93 16.60 -7.03
C ILE A 197 14.45 16.29 -8.42
N MET A 198 13.96 17.04 -9.43
CA MET A 198 14.39 16.90 -10.82
C MET A 198 15.77 17.49 -11.02
N ALA A 199 16.15 18.55 -10.31
CA ALA A 199 17.52 19.04 -10.31
C ALA A 199 18.46 18.00 -9.67
N VAL A 200 18.05 17.43 -8.53
CA VAL A 200 18.82 16.38 -7.85
C VAL A 200 18.97 15.16 -8.76
N LEU A 201 17.89 14.72 -9.40
CA LEU A 201 17.89 13.58 -10.32
C LEU A 201 18.61 13.90 -11.64
N GLU A 202 18.33 15.01 -12.32
CA GLU A 202 19.08 15.45 -13.51
C GLU A 202 20.57 15.56 -13.21
N GLN A 203 20.97 16.02 -12.02
CA GLN A 203 22.38 16.09 -11.66
C GLN A 203 22.97 14.74 -11.20
N ILE A 204 22.18 13.83 -10.60
CA ILE A 204 22.54 12.40 -10.40
C ILE A 204 22.82 11.75 -11.76
N LEU A 205 22.05 12.13 -12.77
CA LEU A 205 21.94 11.46 -14.05
C LEU A 205 22.85 12.06 -15.13
N ALA A 206 23.19 13.35 -15.04
CA ALA A 206 24.04 14.08 -15.99
C ALA A 206 25.41 13.43 -16.27
N PRO A 207 26.11 12.81 -15.29
CA PRO A 207 27.34 12.08 -15.55
C PRO A 207 27.16 10.89 -16.51
N PHE A 208 25.95 10.32 -16.57
CA PHE A 208 25.62 9.18 -17.39
C PHE A 208 25.12 9.58 -18.79
N GLU A 209 24.60 10.80 -18.98
CA GLU A 209 24.05 11.26 -20.26
C GLU A 209 25.10 11.39 -21.38
N ASN A 210 26.35 11.69 -21.02
CA ASN A 210 27.46 11.80 -21.97
C ASN A 210 28.26 10.49 -22.10
N TYR A 211 27.79 9.40 -21.48
CA TYR A 211 28.48 8.11 -21.49
C TYR A 211 28.18 7.38 -22.80
N ASP A 212 29.11 7.44 -23.77
CA ASP A 212 28.98 6.71 -25.03
C ASP A 212 29.23 5.21 -24.81
N ILE A 213 28.14 4.45 -24.70
CA ILE A 213 28.14 2.99 -24.55
C ILE A 213 28.93 2.31 -25.68
N LYS A 214 29.02 2.92 -26.88
CA LYS A 214 29.76 2.35 -28.02
C LYS A 214 31.28 2.36 -27.82
N ASN A 215 31.79 3.18 -26.90
CA ASN A 215 33.21 3.33 -26.61
C ASN A 215 33.63 2.68 -25.27
N LEU A 216 32.78 1.81 -24.71
CA LEU A 216 33.19 1.00 -23.57
C LEU A 216 34.37 0.10 -24.00
N PRO A 217 35.52 0.16 -23.32
CA PRO A 217 36.63 -0.74 -23.64
C PRO A 217 36.15 -2.18 -23.48
N ASP A 218 36.48 -3.02 -24.47
CA ASP A 218 36.23 -4.46 -24.45
C ASP A 218 36.86 -5.03 -23.17
N ALA A 219 36.03 -5.28 -22.15
CA ALA A 219 36.46 -5.67 -20.82
C ALA A 219 37.24 -6.98 -20.82
N SER A 220 37.10 -7.79 -21.88
CA SER A 220 37.84 -9.03 -22.08
C SER A 220 39.33 -8.82 -22.43
N LYS A 221 39.75 -7.58 -22.76
CA LYS A 221 41.10 -7.28 -23.26
C LYS A 221 41.93 -6.34 -22.39
N SER A 222 41.39 -5.80 -21.30
CA SER A 222 42.08 -4.81 -20.47
C SER A 222 42.69 -5.42 -19.21
N THR A 223 44.00 -5.71 -19.24
CA THR A 223 44.79 -6.02 -18.02
C THR A 223 45.24 -4.76 -17.27
N ASP A 224 45.06 -3.58 -17.87
CA ASP A 224 45.44 -2.31 -17.27
C ASP A 224 44.35 -1.75 -16.37
N LYS A 225 44.78 -1.24 -15.20
CA LYS A 225 43.93 -0.50 -14.26
C LYS A 225 43.21 0.62 -15.02
N VAL A 226 41.89 0.51 -15.14
CA VAL A 226 41.04 1.51 -15.80
C VAL A 226 41.26 2.87 -15.13
N LYS A 227 41.96 3.79 -15.81
CA LYS A 227 41.99 5.19 -15.41
C LYS A 227 40.65 5.81 -15.78
N VAL A 228 39.92 6.28 -14.77
CA VAL A 228 38.68 7.04 -14.96
C VAL A 228 38.94 8.20 -15.95
N PRO A 229 38.15 8.35 -17.02
CA PRO A 229 38.39 9.39 -18.03
C PRO A 229 38.41 10.79 -17.42
N GLU A 230 39.35 11.61 -17.87
CA GLU A 230 39.57 13.00 -17.41
C GLU A 230 38.36 13.93 -17.66
N ALA A 231 37.42 13.51 -18.52
CA ALA A 231 36.15 14.19 -18.80
C ALA A 231 35.19 14.24 -17.59
N VAL A 232 35.42 13.43 -16.55
CA VAL A 232 34.64 13.47 -15.28
C VAL A 232 35.09 14.63 -14.36
N ARG A 233 36.20 15.33 -14.68
CA ARG A 233 36.80 16.35 -13.79
C ARG A 233 36.38 17.81 -14.04
N ALA A 234 35.43 18.12 -14.93
CA ALA A 234 34.94 19.48 -15.02
C ALA A 234 33.50 19.61 -15.56
N PRO A 235 32.69 20.47 -14.93
CA PRO A 235 31.68 21.23 -15.65
C PRO A 235 31.81 22.75 -15.45
N ARG A 236 31.50 23.50 -16.52
CA ARG A 236 31.15 24.93 -16.49
C ARG A 236 29.68 25.07 -16.04
N ALA A 237 29.43 25.79 -14.94
CA ALA A 237 28.21 26.57 -14.54
C ALA A 237 28.00 26.54 -12.99
N PRO A 238 27.36 27.57 -12.38
CA PRO A 238 27.72 28.11 -11.05
C PRO A 238 27.13 27.39 -9.82
N LEU A 239 26.58 26.17 -9.95
CA LEU A 239 26.03 25.40 -8.82
C LEU A 239 27.03 24.42 -8.18
N VAL A 240 28.22 24.26 -8.77
CA VAL A 240 29.26 23.32 -8.31
C VAL A 240 29.88 23.73 -6.95
N ASP A 241 29.68 24.97 -6.51
CA ASP A 241 30.20 25.45 -5.22
C ASP A 241 29.22 25.31 -4.05
N GLN A 242 28.02 24.76 -4.27
CA GLN A 242 27.11 24.43 -3.17
C GLN A 242 27.69 23.28 -2.32
N PRO A 243 27.92 23.47 -1.00
CA PRO A 243 28.59 22.47 -0.15
C PRO A 243 27.88 21.11 -0.07
N TRP A 244 26.56 21.09 -0.27
CA TRP A 244 25.78 19.85 -0.30
C TRP A 244 25.98 19.05 -1.60
N TRP A 245 26.26 19.72 -2.72
CA TRP A 245 26.50 19.12 -4.03
C TRP A 245 27.84 18.37 -4.09
N LYS A 246 28.93 19.02 -3.64
CA LYS A 246 30.23 18.36 -3.47
C LYS A 246 30.08 17.16 -2.52
N ARG A 247 29.33 17.28 -1.42
CA ARG A 247 29.08 16.17 -0.48
C ARG A 247 28.25 15.04 -1.08
N PHE A 248 27.26 15.33 -1.91
CA PHE A 248 26.38 14.33 -2.51
C PHE A 248 27.09 13.54 -3.62
N ILE A 249 27.79 14.23 -4.54
CA ILE A 249 28.63 13.58 -5.56
C ILE A 249 29.78 12.81 -4.92
N PHE A 250 30.52 13.39 -3.95
CA PHE A 250 31.55 12.63 -3.22
C PHE A 250 30.97 11.44 -2.47
N LYS A 251 29.68 11.46 -2.06
CA LYS A 251 29.04 10.34 -1.34
C LYS A 251 28.40 9.32 -2.26
N MET A 252 27.89 9.68 -3.42
CA MET A 252 27.44 8.74 -4.46
C MET A 252 28.63 8.09 -5.14
N ILE A 253 29.69 8.86 -5.42
CA ILE A 253 30.99 8.32 -5.84
C ILE A 253 31.59 7.52 -4.69
N SER A 254 31.60 7.99 -3.44
CA SER A 254 32.06 7.19 -2.30
C SER A 254 31.15 5.99 -2.02
N ALA A 255 29.87 5.98 -2.41
CA ALA A 255 28.97 4.84 -2.26
C ALA A 255 29.10 3.85 -3.40
N ALA A 256 29.35 4.33 -4.62
CA ALA A 256 29.78 3.52 -5.76
C ALA A 256 31.19 2.99 -5.56
N GLU A 257 32.06 3.73 -4.87
CA GLU A 257 33.41 3.35 -4.42
C GLU A 257 33.32 2.47 -3.18
N THR A 258 32.34 2.63 -2.27
CA THR A 258 32.11 1.73 -1.13
C THR A 258 31.42 0.45 -1.60
N LEU A 259 30.53 0.53 -2.60
CA LEU A 259 30.08 -0.63 -3.36
C LEU A 259 31.29 -1.24 -4.06
N SER A 260 32.12 -0.45 -4.72
CA SER A 260 33.35 -0.89 -5.40
C SER A 260 34.40 -1.41 -4.43
N ASP A 261 34.41 -1.02 -3.15
CA ASP A 261 35.38 -1.42 -2.12
C ASP A 261 34.86 -2.66 -1.41
N THR A 262 33.56 -2.73 -1.15
CA THR A 262 32.85 -3.95 -0.74
C THR A 262 32.93 -5.02 -1.84
N VAL A 263 32.93 -4.58 -3.11
CA VAL A 263 33.13 -5.39 -4.33
C VAL A 263 34.62 -5.48 -4.69
N SER A 264 35.53 -4.68 -4.14
CA SER A 264 36.98 -4.81 -4.40
C SER A 264 37.55 -6.05 -3.72
N ASN A 265 36.87 -6.53 -2.67
CA ASN A 265 37.07 -7.86 -2.10
C ASN A 265 36.53 -8.99 -3.01
N TRP A 266 35.86 -8.65 -4.12
CA TRP A 266 35.39 -9.55 -5.18
C TRP A 266 36.15 -9.27 -6.47
N THR A 267 37.16 -10.09 -6.71
CA THR A 267 38.10 -9.97 -7.83
C THR A 267 37.43 -9.81 -9.21
N GLY A 268 37.79 -8.75 -9.95
CA GLY A 268 37.81 -8.74 -11.42
C GLY A 268 36.60 -8.19 -12.20
N LYS A 269 35.42 -7.97 -11.59
CA LYS A 269 34.19 -7.58 -12.33
C LYS A 269 33.73 -6.12 -12.16
N VAL A 270 34.49 -5.29 -11.46
CA VAL A 270 34.12 -3.90 -11.11
C VAL A 270 33.78 -3.04 -12.35
N SER A 271 34.51 -3.21 -13.46
CA SER A 271 34.26 -2.46 -14.70
C SER A 271 32.95 -2.84 -15.39
N GLU A 272 32.52 -4.10 -15.30
CA GLU A 272 31.27 -4.59 -15.91
C GLU A 272 30.04 -4.14 -15.14
N TYR A 273 30.11 -4.15 -13.80
CA TYR A 273 29.05 -3.60 -12.95
C TYR A 273 28.95 -2.08 -13.06
N ALA A 274 30.07 -1.36 -13.09
CA ALA A 274 30.07 0.09 -13.28
C ALA A 274 29.53 0.49 -14.65
N ALA A 275 29.91 -0.22 -15.72
CA ALA A 275 29.39 0.02 -17.08
C ALA A 275 27.90 -0.27 -17.20
N SER A 276 27.40 -1.30 -16.51
CA SER A 276 25.99 -1.69 -16.59
C SER A 276 25.11 -0.87 -15.67
N PHE A 277 25.60 -0.48 -14.50
CA PHE A 277 24.96 0.56 -13.69
C PHE A 277 24.95 1.88 -14.44
N ALA A 278 26.01 2.23 -15.17
CA ALA A 278 26.03 3.42 -16.01
C ALA A 278 25.05 3.35 -17.19
N ALA A 279 24.92 2.20 -17.86
CA ALA A 279 23.93 2.00 -18.92
C ALA A 279 22.49 2.01 -18.38
N PHE A 280 22.26 1.37 -17.23
CA PHE A 280 20.99 1.44 -16.50
C PHE A 280 20.70 2.87 -16.08
N ALA A 281 21.64 3.58 -15.46
CA ALA A 281 21.49 4.96 -15.02
C ALA A 281 21.26 5.91 -16.21
N HIS A 282 21.86 5.64 -17.37
CA HIS A 282 21.62 6.37 -18.61
C HIS A 282 20.19 6.13 -19.15
N THR A 283 19.77 4.86 -19.25
CA THR A 283 18.40 4.51 -19.68
C THR A 283 17.38 5.05 -18.67
N PHE A 284 17.68 4.96 -17.37
CA PHE A 284 16.90 5.53 -16.28
C PHE A 284 16.78 7.04 -16.42
N ALA A 285 17.89 7.74 -16.66
CA ALA A 285 17.92 9.18 -16.86
C ALA A 285 16.99 9.62 -17.99
N LYS A 286 17.10 8.91 -19.11
CA LYS A 286 16.31 9.17 -20.30
C LYS A 286 14.82 8.92 -20.04
N ASN A 287 14.48 7.76 -19.48
CA ASN A 287 13.09 7.41 -19.15
C ASN A 287 12.48 8.39 -18.14
N PHE A 288 13.28 8.80 -17.17
CA PHE A 288 12.88 9.75 -16.14
C PHE A 288 12.57 11.13 -16.72
N LYS A 289 13.41 11.66 -17.62
CA LYS A 289 13.15 12.96 -18.27
C LYS A 289 11.87 12.95 -19.13
N ILE A 290 11.56 11.82 -19.77
CA ILE A 290 10.35 11.72 -20.58
C ILE A 290 9.12 11.58 -19.68
N PHE A 291 9.19 10.73 -18.65
CA PHE A 291 8.16 10.64 -17.62
C PHE A 291 7.92 11.99 -16.92
N GLU A 292 8.98 12.74 -16.63
CA GLU A 292 8.91 14.10 -16.12
C GLU A 292 8.20 15.04 -17.08
N ALA A 293 8.62 15.06 -18.34
CA ALA A 293 8.04 15.93 -19.35
C ALA A 293 6.54 15.65 -19.50
N TYR A 294 6.16 14.37 -19.46
CA TYR A 294 4.78 13.93 -19.41
C TYR A 294 4.07 14.41 -18.13
N ALA A 295 4.61 14.13 -16.94
CA ALA A 295 4.02 14.52 -15.65
C ALA A 295 3.90 16.04 -15.49
N ARG A 296 4.81 16.84 -16.07
CA ARG A 296 4.73 18.31 -16.10
C ARG A 296 3.65 18.80 -17.06
N SER A 297 3.55 18.19 -18.23
CA SER A 297 2.66 18.66 -19.31
C SER A 297 1.21 18.22 -19.09
N ASN A 298 1.02 16.99 -18.60
CA ASN A 298 -0.28 16.33 -18.50
C ASN A 298 -0.74 16.15 -17.04
N GLY A 299 0.19 16.19 -16.07
CA GLY A 299 -0.03 15.59 -14.76
C GLY A 299 0.09 14.06 -14.83
N LEU A 300 0.25 13.40 -13.69
CA LEU A 300 -0.03 11.97 -13.62
C LEU A 300 -1.48 11.79 -13.12
N PRO A 301 -2.21 10.77 -13.60
CA PRO A 301 -3.48 10.40 -12.99
C PRO A 301 -3.28 10.19 -11.49
N SER A 302 -4.33 10.39 -10.69
CA SER A 302 -4.21 10.13 -9.26
C SER A 302 -3.97 8.63 -9.05
N VAL A 303 -2.74 8.31 -8.66
CA VAL A 303 -2.32 6.94 -8.42
C VAL A 303 -2.49 6.52 -6.95
N SER A 304 -2.98 7.43 -6.10
CA SER A 304 -3.10 7.24 -4.66
C SER A 304 -4.38 7.86 -4.12
N TRP A 305 -4.96 7.23 -3.12
CA TRP A 305 -6.12 7.73 -2.37
C TRP A 305 -6.12 7.10 -0.98
N ASN A 306 -7.06 7.50 -0.12
CA ASN A 306 -7.19 6.86 1.18
C ASN A 306 -7.79 5.47 0.96
N HIS A 307 -6.98 4.44 1.15
CA HIS A 307 -7.38 3.05 1.05
C HIS A 307 -7.50 2.39 2.43
N ALA A 308 -7.27 3.11 3.52
CA ALA A 308 -7.62 2.62 4.85
C ALA A 308 -9.14 2.60 5.03
N LYS A 309 -9.65 1.55 5.69
CA LYS A 309 -11.04 1.45 6.11
C LYS A 309 -11.09 1.13 7.59
N TYR A 310 -11.51 2.10 8.38
CA TYR A 310 -11.61 1.93 9.82
C TYR A 310 -12.72 2.78 10.42
N LEU A 311 -13.07 2.43 11.65
CA LEU A 311 -13.77 3.29 12.60
C LEU A 311 -12.90 3.30 13.87
N SER A 312 -12.65 4.47 14.44
CA SER A 312 -11.97 4.62 15.73
C SER A 312 -12.67 5.67 16.58
N VAL A 313 -12.85 5.37 17.86
CA VAL A 313 -13.60 6.22 18.79
C VAL A 313 -12.81 6.45 20.06
N ASN A 314 -12.53 7.73 20.35
CA ASN A 314 -11.88 8.24 21.57
C ASN A 314 -10.52 7.61 21.94
N GLY A 315 -9.87 6.90 21.01
CA GLY A 315 -8.70 6.08 21.27
C GLY A 315 -8.98 4.87 22.17
N LYS A 316 -10.25 4.48 22.31
CA LYS A 316 -10.71 3.37 23.16
C LYS A 316 -11.05 2.11 22.37
N ALA A 317 -11.66 2.26 21.20
CA ALA A 317 -12.06 1.13 20.36
C ALA A 317 -11.87 1.47 18.90
N MET A 318 -11.53 0.46 18.11
CA MET A 318 -11.41 0.57 16.67
C MET A 318 -11.83 -0.71 15.95
N MET A 319 -12.08 -0.58 14.65
CA MET A 319 -12.15 -1.68 13.70
C MET A 319 -11.42 -1.29 12.42
N THR A 320 -10.77 -2.25 11.76
CA THR A 320 -10.06 -2.05 10.48
C THR A 320 -10.04 -3.34 9.65
N GLY A 321 -9.84 -3.25 8.34
CA GLY A 321 -9.72 -4.43 7.48
C GLY A 321 -9.66 -4.11 5.99
N GLY A 322 -9.93 -5.12 5.15
CA GLY A 322 -10.06 -4.94 3.70
C GLY A 322 -11.43 -4.37 3.29
N PHE A 323 -12.45 -4.51 4.14
CA PHE A 323 -13.85 -4.22 3.82
C PHE A 323 -14.11 -2.74 3.52
N ASN A 324 -15.07 -2.46 2.64
CA ASN A 324 -15.61 -1.13 2.40
C ASN A 324 -16.98 -0.99 3.04
N TYR A 325 -17.41 0.25 3.30
CA TYR A 325 -18.74 0.55 3.82
C TYR A 325 -19.74 0.72 2.66
N TRP A 326 -19.75 -0.29 1.79
CA TRP A 326 -20.60 -0.37 0.61
C TRP A 326 -21.74 -1.36 0.82
N GLY A 327 -22.81 -1.19 0.04
CA GLY A 327 -23.93 -2.13 0.02
C GLY A 327 -23.54 -3.48 -0.57
N ASP A 328 -22.57 -3.49 -1.49
CA ASP A 328 -22.23 -4.61 -2.37
C ASP A 328 -21.80 -5.88 -1.62
N TYR A 329 -21.24 -5.75 -0.42
CA TYR A 329 -20.93 -6.90 0.45
C TYR A 329 -22.16 -7.73 0.83
N PHE A 330 -23.36 -7.14 0.74
CA PHE A 330 -24.61 -7.72 1.24
C PHE A 330 -25.69 -7.83 0.18
N ARG A 331 -25.56 -7.10 -0.93
CA ARG A 331 -26.68 -6.79 -1.82
C ARG A 331 -26.63 -7.38 -3.21
N TRP A 332 -25.61 -8.17 -3.51
CA TRP A 332 -25.52 -8.73 -4.86
C TRP A 332 -26.69 -9.66 -5.21
N LYS A 333 -27.42 -10.20 -4.21
CA LYS A 333 -28.69 -10.94 -4.40
C LYS A 333 -29.85 -10.11 -4.97
N GLU A 334 -29.80 -8.79 -4.86
CA GLU A 334 -30.91 -7.90 -5.23
C GLU A 334 -30.67 -7.15 -6.54
N LEU A 335 -29.47 -7.22 -7.10
CA LEU A 335 -29.19 -6.71 -8.44
C LEU A 335 -29.32 -7.88 -9.43
N PRO A 336 -30.34 -7.91 -10.29
CA PRO A 336 -30.37 -8.82 -11.42
C PRO A 336 -29.30 -8.36 -12.41
N HIS A 337 -28.06 -8.80 -12.20
CA HIS A 337 -27.12 -8.87 -13.30
C HIS A 337 -27.58 -10.04 -14.15
N ALA A 338 -28.38 -9.72 -15.16
CA ALA A 338 -28.49 -10.61 -16.29
C ALA A 338 -27.12 -10.63 -16.96
N ASP A 339 -26.60 -11.82 -17.28
CA ASP A 339 -25.45 -11.91 -18.18
C ASP A 339 -25.77 -11.17 -19.50
N THR A 340 -24.79 -11.02 -20.39
CA THR A 340 -25.02 -10.37 -21.70
C THR A 340 -26.11 -11.05 -22.55
N ASN A 341 -26.63 -12.21 -22.11
CA ASN A 341 -27.66 -13.01 -22.76
C ASN A 341 -29.00 -13.03 -22.01
N GLY A 342 -29.18 -12.27 -20.92
CA GLY A 342 -30.46 -12.23 -20.19
C GLY A 342 -30.62 -13.29 -19.09
N ASN A 343 -29.60 -14.11 -18.80
CA ASN A 343 -29.70 -15.16 -17.78
C ASN A 343 -29.44 -14.59 -16.39
N PRO A 344 -30.24 -14.95 -15.36
CA PRO A 344 -29.97 -14.54 -13.99
C PRO A 344 -28.62 -15.13 -13.54
N GLU A 345 -27.62 -14.26 -13.33
CA GLU A 345 -26.34 -14.66 -12.77
C GLU A 345 -26.53 -15.06 -11.29
N ASP A 346 -25.78 -16.08 -10.84
CA ASP A 346 -25.74 -16.42 -9.42
C ASP A 346 -25.17 -15.23 -8.65
N PRO A 347 -25.87 -14.72 -7.64
CA PRO A 347 -25.45 -13.50 -7.02
C PRO A 347 -24.20 -13.72 -6.18
N GLY A 348 -23.08 -13.30 -6.75
CA GLY A 348 -21.79 -13.34 -6.11
C GLY A 348 -21.69 -12.67 -4.76
N PHE A 349 -20.66 -13.02 -4.02
CA PHE A 349 -20.34 -12.30 -2.79
C PHE A 349 -18.86 -12.02 -2.69
N LEU A 350 -18.59 -10.86 -2.09
CA LEU A 350 -17.26 -10.38 -1.81
C LEU A 350 -16.81 -10.92 -0.45
N VAL A 351 -15.82 -11.81 -0.48
CA VAL A 351 -15.16 -12.33 0.70
C VAL A 351 -14.14 -11.32 1.20
N ASP A 352 -14.31 -10.84 2.42
CA ASP A 352 -13.37 -9.91 3.03
C ASP A 352 -13.17 -10.17 4.51
N PHE A 353 -12.14 -9.53 5.07
CA PHE A 353 -11.67 -9.78 6.41
C PHE A 353 -11.26 -8.50 7.12
N GLY A 354 -11.61 -8.42 8.39
CA GLY A 354 -11.20 -7.34 9.27
C GLY A 354 -11.11 -7.78 10.72
N ILE A 355 -10.77 -6.83 11.57
CA ILE A 355 -10.55 -7.01 13.01
C ILE A 355 -11.08 -5.80 13.78
N LYS A 356 -11.69 -6.05 14.93
CA LYS A 356 -12.03 -5.03 15.93
C LYS A 356 -11.20 -5.21 17.20
N MET A 357 -10.78 -4.10 17.78
CA MET A 357 -9.90 -4.07 18.95
C MET A 357 -10.26 -2.92 19.89
N GLN A 358 -9.79 -3.02 21.13
CA GLN A 358 -9.90 -1.96 22.13
C GLN A 358 -8.53 -1.64 22.72
N GLY A 359 -8.41 -0.46 23.34
CA GLY A 359 -7.21 0.01 23.98
C GLY A 359 -6.33 0.87 23.09
N ASP A 360 -5.03 0.94 23.41
CA ASP A 360 -4.10 1.90 22.82
C ASP A 360 -3.95 1.77 21.29
N VAL A 361 -4.30 0.63 20.70
CA VAL A 361 -4.33 0.46 19.24
C VAL A 361 -5.26 1.46 18.53
N ALA A 362 -6.35 1.89 19.18
CA ALA A 362 -7.23 2.93 18.63
C ALA A 362 -6.56 4.32 18.61
N ILE A 363 -5.60 4.59 19.50
CA ILE A 363 -4.79 5.82 19.48
C ILE A 363 -3.90 5.84 18.23
N SER A 364 -3.38 4.69 17.80
CA SER A 364 -2.60 4.58 16.57
C SER A 364 -3.45 4.90 15.33
N VAL A 365 -4.71 4.44 15.29
CA VAL A 365 -5.66 4.78 14.21
C VAL A 365 -5.92 6.29 14.18
N HIS A 366 -6.19 6.92 15.32
CA HIS A 366 -6.34 8.38 15.38
C HIS A 366 -5.06 9.11 14.97
N SER A 367 -3.88 8.57 15.30
CA SER A 367 -2.60 9.17 14.89
C SER A 367 -2.39 9.14 13.37
N PHE A 368 -2.80 8.04 12.73
CA PHE A 368 -2.85 7.93 11.27
C PHE A 368 -3.84 8.94 10.67
N ALA A 369 -5.05 9.01 11.21
CA ALA A 369 -6.10 9.95 10.77
C ALA A 369 -5.66 11.41 10.93
N ASP A 370 -4.98 11.74 12.02
CA ASP A 370 -4.41 13.06 12.27
C ASP A 370 -3.37 13.45 11.24
N GLU A 371 -2.58 12.50 10.76
CA GLU A 371 -1.57 12.77 9.74
C GLU A 371 -2.22 13.06 8.39
N ILE A 372 -3.18 12.23 7.94
CA ILE A 372 -3.96 12.52 6.73
C ILE A 372 -4.69 13.86 6.84
N TRP A 373 -5.28 14.16 8.00
CA TRP A 373 -5.98 15.42 8.20
C TRP A 373 -5.06 16.63 8.22
N ARG A 374 -3.92 16.57 8.92
CA ARG A 374 -2.90 17.64 8.90
C ARG A 374 -2.48 17.94 7.47
N ASN A 375 -2.23 16.88 6.73
CA ASN A 375 -1.85 16.90 5.34
C ASN A 375 -2.93 17.58 4.48
N LEU A 376 -4.19 17.14 4.58
CA LEU A 376 -5.33 17.77 3.90
C LEU A 376 -5.50 19.25 4.29
N ALA A 377 -5.31 19.57 5.57
CA ALA A 377 -5.48 20.93 6.10
C ALA A 377 -4.35 21.88 5.67
N ALA A 378 -3.12 21.37 5.51
CA ALA A 378 -1.97 22.14 5.05
C ALA A 378 -1.94 22.33 3.52
N MET A 379 -2.80 21.61 2.80
CA MET A 379 -2.82 21.59 1.35
C MET A 379 -3.38 22.90 0.76
N ASP A 380 -2.63 23.48 -0.19
CA ASP A 380 -3.10 24.59 -1.02
C ASP A 380 -3.86 24.02 -2.23
N PRO A 381 -5.17 24.33 -2.39
CA PRO A 381 -6.00 23.83 -3.48
C PRO A 381 -5.47 24.12 -4.89
N LYS A 382 -4.54 25.07 -5.04
CA LYS A 382 -3.89 25.35 -6.33
C LYS A 382 -3.02 24.19 -6.82
N PHE A 383 -2.44 23.40 -5.91
CA PHE A 383 -1.53 22.32 -6.27
C PHE A 383 -2.20 20.95 -6.25
N ASP A 384 -3.29 20.81 -5.51
CA ASP A 384 -4.12 19.62 -5.52
C ASP A 384 -5.60 20.02 -5.54
N ALA A 385 -6.19 19.93 -6.72
CA ALA A 385 -7.59 20.28 -6.96
C ALA A 385 -8.54 19.11 -6.68
N ARG A 386 -8.02 17.91 -6.41
CA ARG A 386 -8.80 16.68 -6.25
C ARG A 386 -9.04 16.35 -4.79
N SER A 387 -8.03 16.57 -3.93
CA SER A 387 -8.23 16.48 -2.48
C SER A 387 -8.95 17.71 -1.95
N MET A 388 -9.81 17.53 -0.96
CA MET A 388 -10.67 18.58 -0.43
C MET A 388 -10.98 18.38 1.04
N ARG A 389 -11.40 19.47 1.70
CA ARG A 389 -11.81 19.44 3.09
C ARG A 389 -13.00 20.38 3.34
N TRP A 390 -13.91 19.94 4.18
CA TRP A 390 -15.08 20.69 4.61
C TRP A 390 -15.35 20.52 6.09
N LYS A 391 -16.10 21.49 6.61
CA LYS A 391 -16.62 21.50 7.97
C LYS A 391 -18.12 21.80 7.95
N ALA A 392 -18.89 21.12 8.79
CA ALA A 392 -20.30 21.42 9.02
C ALA A 392 -20.64 21.30 10.51
N ASN A 393 -21.52 22.17 10.99
CA ASN A 393 -22.09 22.10 12.33
C ASN A 393 -23.37 21.24 12.29
N LEU A 394 -23.40 20.17 13.07
CA LEU A 394 -24.50 19.21 13.13
C LEU A 394 -25.66 19.64 14.04
N ASN A 395 -25.61 20.86 14.57
CA ASN A 395 -26.73 21.49 15.28
C ASN A 395 -27.58 22.40 14.36
N LEU A 396 -27.11 22.67 13.14
CA LEU A 396 -27.82 23.53 12.20
C LEU A 396 -28.74 22.69 11.29
N PRO A 397 -29.83 23.29 10.74
CA PRO A 397 -30.54 22.74 9.58
C PRO A 397 -29.59 22.44 8.41
N ALA A 398 -30.06 21.77 7.35
CA ALA A 398 -29.24 21.37 6.18
C ALA A 398 -28.09 22.36 5.90
N PRO A 399 -26.82 21.89 5.93
CA PRO A 399 -25.71 22.73 6.31
C PRO A 399 -25.27 23.57 5.12
N LYS A 400 -24.68 24.72 5.43
CA LYS A 400 -23.68 25.33 4.54
C LYS A 400 -22.34 24.72 4.91
N PHE A 401 -21.88 23.72 4.16
CA PHE A 401 -20.52 23.23 4.32
C PHE A 401 -19.54 24.38 4.12
N GLU A 402 -18.73 24.65 5.14
CA GLU A 402 -17.63 25.61 5.07
C GLU A 402 -16.47 24.93 4.33
N SER A 403 -16.00 25.53 3.23
CA SER A 403 -14.87 25.01 2.47
C SER A 403 -13.53 25.41 3.11
N ALA A 404 -12.47 24.74 2.66
CA ALA A 404 -11.06 24.99 2.98
C ALA A 404 -10.60 26.46 2.91
N GLU A 405 -11.25 27.29 2.09
CA GLU A 405 -10.92 28.71 1.90
C GLU A 405 -11.40 29.58 3.07
N SER A 406 -12.27 29.05 3.93
CA SER A 406 -12.60 29.67 5.22
C SER A 406 -11.42 29.51 6.19
N ALA A 407 -11.04 30.60 6.87
CA ALA A 407 -9.88 30.64 7.77
C ALA A 407 -9.96 29.69 8.98
N ASP A 408 -11.10 29.02 9.19
CA ASP A 408 -11.41 28.25 10.40
C ASP A 408 -11.07 26.74 10.31
N ILE A 409 -10.73 26.20 9.13
CA ILE A 409 -10.27 24.81 8.99
C ILE A 409 -8.74 24.78 9.14
N THR A 410 -8.28 24.89 10.39
CA THR A 410 -6.85 24.84 10.73
C THR A 410 -6.34 23.41 10.85
N PRO A 411 -5.04 23.14 10.63
CA PRO A 411 -4.45 21.80 10.82
C PRO A 411 -4.60 21.22 12.24
N SER A 412 -4.93 22.05 13.23
CA SER A 412 -5.14 21.66 14.62
C SER A 412 -6.58 21.23 14.96
N ILE A 413 -7.57 21.51 14.11
CA ILE A 413 -8.95 21.15 14.42
C ILE A 413 -9.12 19.63 14.35
N GLY A 414 -9.73 19.04 15.39
CA GLY A 414 -10.04 17.60 15.40
C GLY A 414 -8.83 16.67 15.55
N LEU A 415 -7.68 17.19 15.97
CA LEU A 415 -6.55 16.33 16.33
C LEU A 415 -6.80 15.60 17.64
N PHE A 416 -6.36 14.34 17.71
CA PHE A 416 -6.56 13.50 18.88
C PHE A 416 -5.53 13.78 19.98
N ASP A 417 -5.99 13.84 21.24
CA ASP A 417 -5.09 13.85 22.41
C ASP A 417 -4.51 12.45 22.62
N LYS A 418 -3.26 12.26 22.22
CA LYS A 418 -2.56 10.95 22.13
C LYS A 418 -2.19 10.33 23.48
N LYS A 419 -2.84 10.72 24.58
CA LYS A 419 -2.59 10.13 25.91
C LYS A 419 -2.97 8.65 25.90
N PRO A 420 -2.03 7.75 26.29
CA PRO A 420 -2.32 6.34 26.48
C PRO A 420 -3.49 6.14 27.44
N LEU A 421 -4.28 5.10 27.20
CA LEU A 421 -5.29 4.69 28.16
C LEU A 421 -4.63 4.00 29.35
N ALA A 422 -5.20 4.17 30.54
CA ALA A 422 -4.79 3.38 31.69
C ALA A 422 -5.01 1.89 31.39
N LYS A 423 -3.98 1.06 31.61
CA LYS A 423 -3.92 -0.42 31.40
C LYS A 423 -5.24 -1.07 30.96
N SER A 424 -5.55 -1.01 29.68
CA SER A 424 -6.81 -1.51 29.09
C SER A 424 -6.69 -2.91 28.50
N GLY A 425 -5.52 -3.55 28.54
CA GLY A 425 -5.33 -4.91 28.04
C GLY A 425 -3.89 -5.42 28.17
N ALA A 426 -3.65 -6.65 27.76
CA ALA A 426 -2.33 -7.31 27.81
C ALA A 426 -1.83 -7.76 26.43
N ILE A 427 -2.62 -7.56 25.37
CA ILE A 427 -2.27 -8.03 24.03
C ILE A 427 -1.37 -7.00 23.38
N LYS A 428 -0.25 -7.49 22.85
CA LYS A 428 0.69 -6.70 22.09
C LYS A 428 0.23 -6.62 20.63
N VAL A 429 0.13 -5.40 20.11
CA VAL A 429 -0.26 -5.15 18.72
C VAL A 429 0.71 -4.16 18.10
N LEU A 430 1.19 -4.45 16.89
CA LEU A 430 1.96 -3.55 16.06
C LEU A 430 1.05 -3.05 14.94
N THR A 431 0.70 -1.78 14.93
CA THR A 431 0.04 -1.16 13.77
C THR A 431 1.10 -0.74 12.77
N THR A 432 0.81 -0.92 11.50
CA THR A 432 1.64 -0.45 10.40
C THR A 432 0.75 0.18 9.36
N ALA A 433 1.23 1.24 8.77
CA ALA A 433 0.52 2.03 7.80
C ALA A 433 1.45 2.47 6.69
N ARG A 434 0.81 2.89 5.61
CA ARG A 434 1.40 3.74 4.60
C ARG A 434 0.74 5.11 4.74
N VAL A 435 1.55 6.12 5.00
CA VAL A 435 1.11 7.51 5.19
C VAL A 435 2.02 8.43 4.40
N GLY A 436 1.57 8.86 3.23
CA GLY A 436 2.30 9.78 2.38
C GLY A 436 2.62 11.08 3.10
N GLN A 437 3.87 11.50 3.05
CA GLN A 437 4.26 12.83 3.49
C GLN A 437 3.90 13.86 2.42
N MET A 438 3.13 14.89 2.79
CA MET A 438 2.50 15.79 1.81
C MET A 438 3.35 16.96 1.32
N LYS A 439 4.55 17.19 1.85
CA LYS A 439 5.23 18.44 1.50
C LYS A 439 6.75 18.34 1.48
N LEU A 440 7.28 18.30 0.26
CA LEU A 440 8.42 19.12 -0.09
C LEU A 440 7.93 20.49 -0.55
N ASP A 441 8.74 21.53 -0.41
CA ASP A 441 8.43 22.87 -0.93
C ASP A 441 8.07 22.89 -2.44
N ASP A 442 8.41 21.82 -3.18
CA ASP A 442 8.30 21.70 -4.64
C ASP A 442 7.41 20.54 -5.15
N TYR A 443 7.01 19.60 -4.30
CA TYR A 443 6.24 18.40 -4.69
C TYR A 443 5.09 18.16 -3.74
N VAL A 444 3.90 18.00 -4.32
CA VAL A 444 2.79 17.38 -3.63
C VAL A 444 2.96 15.87 -3.77
N TYR A 445 3.08 15.15 -2.64
CA TYR A 445 3.14 13.67 -2.58
C TYR A 445 4.43 13.01 -3.14
N PRO A 446 5.63 13.41 -2.67
CA PRO A 446 6.90 12.82 -3.10
C PRO A 446 6.97 11.29 -2.95
N SER A 447 6.40 10.70 -1.90
CA SER A 447 6.43 9.25 -1.67
C SER A 447 5.70 8.45 -2.75
N GLN A 448 4.55 8.93 -3.21
CA GLN A 448 3.73 8.29 -4.23
C GLN A 448 4.42 8.32 -5.60
N LEU A 449 4.97 9.48 -5.96
CA LEU A 449 5.74 9.66 -7.19
C LEU A 449 6.95 8.73 -7.20
N LEU A 450 7.67 8.70 -6.09
CA LEU A 450 8.80 7.82 -5.88
C LEU A 450 8.39 6.36 -6.12
N ASP A 451 7.33 5.86 -5.50
CA ASP A 451 6.93 4.46 -5.73
C ASP A 451 6.56 4.15 -7.17
N ALA A 452 5.78 5.03 -7.81
CA ALA A 452 5.41 4.87 -9.21
C ALA A 452 6.65 4.75 -10.10
N LEU A 453 7.65 5.60 -9.86
CA LEU A 453 8.94 5.52 -10.52
C LEU A 453 9.64 4.20 -10.25
N ARG A 454 9.79 3.81 -8.97
CA ARG A 454 10.44 2.53 -8.61
C ARG A 454 9.78 1.38 -9.35
N ASP A 455 8.46 1.28 -9.31
CA ASP A 455 7.75 0.11 -9.81
C ASP A 455 7.76 0.06 -11.35
N ILE A 456 7.67 1.20 -12.05
CA ILE A 456 7.93 1.30 -13.49
C ILE A 456 9.35 0.82 -13.81
N LEU A 457 10.36 1.25 -13.05
CA LEU A 457 11.75 0.89 -13.32
C LEU A 457 12.01 -0.59 -13.14
N LEU A 458 11.51 -1.18 -12.06
CA LEU A 458 11.67 -2.61 -11.80
C LEU A 458 11.01 -3.43 -12.92
N ASN A 459 9.81 -3.04 -13.34
CA ASN A 459 9.08 -3.73 -14.41
C ASN A 459 9.71 -3.54 -15.79
N THR A 460 10.13 -2.33 -16.16
CA THR A 460 10.76 -2.08 -17.46
C THR A 460 12.17 -2.66 -17.55
N ALA A 461 12.94 -2.67 -16.45
CA ALA A 461 14.22 -3.36 -16.38
C ALA A 461 14.06 -4.87 -16.59
N TRP A 462 12.99 -5.47 -16.06
CA TRP A 462 12.65 -6.87 -16.31
C TRP A 462 12.42 -7.16 -17.79
N HIS A 463 11.51 -6.40 -18.41
CA HIS A 463 11.18 -6.56 -19.82
C HIS A 463 12.41 -6.35 -20.71
N TYR A 464 13.27 -5.38 -20.37
CA TYR A 464 14.52 -5.14 -21.09
C TYR A 464 15.48 -6.31 -21.02
N ASN A 465 15.68 -6.89 -19.83
CA ASN A 465 16.55 -8.05 -19.67
C ASN A 465 16.05 -9.24 -20.49
N LYS A 466 14.74 -9.51 -20.44
CA LYS A 466 14.11 -10.56 -21.24
C LYS A 466 14.23 -10.31 -22.75
N ALA A 467 14.11 -9.06 -23.17
CA ALA A 467 14.11 -8.68 -24.56
C ALA A 467 15.50 -8.64 -25.21
N PHE A 468 16.53 -8.37 -24.41
CA PHE A 468 17.89 -8.21 -24.91
C PHE A 468 18.90 -9.02 -24.09
N PRO A 469 18.75 -10.36 -24.00
CA PRO A 469 19.60 -11.19 -23.16
C PRO A 469 21.09 -11.09 -23.55
N SER A 470 21.40 -10.80 -24.82
CA SER A 470 22.77 -10.62 -25.31
C SER A 470 23.41 -9.27 -24.97
N LYS A 471 22.60 -8.26 -24.62
CA LYS A 471 23.08 -6.91 -24.23
C LYS A 471 23.27 -6.77 -22.73
N VAL A 472 22.72 -7.71 -21.97
CA VAL A 472 22.91 -7.80 -20.53
C VAL A 472 24.28 -8.40 -20.33
N VAL A 473 25.25 -7.55 -19.96
CA VAL A 473 26.63 -7.97 -19.67
C VAL A 473 26.59 -9.14 -18.70
N GLN A 474 27.33 -10.22 -19.00
CA GLN A 474 27.38 -11.47 -18.22
C GLN A 474 27.78 -11.24 -16.75
N GLY A 475 26.83 -10.80 -15.93
CA GLY A 475 27.07 -10.42 -14.54
C GLY A 475 26.07 -9.42 -13.98
N ASN A 476 25.29 -8.74 -14.83
CA ASN A 476 24.32 -7.74 -14.37
C ASN A 476 22.91 -8.25 -14.56
N SER A 477 22.11 -8.18 -13.52
CA SER A 477 20.78 -8.76 -13.58
C SER A 477 19.71 -7.85 -13.07
N ILE A 478 18.50 -8.31 -13.34
CA ILE A 478 17.33 -7.83 -12.64
C ILE A 478 17.51 -7.80 -11.12
N TYR A 479 18.03 -8.85 -10.47
CA TYR A 479 18.13 -8.83 -9.00
C TYR A 479 19.12 -7.78 -8.53
N ASP A 480 20.22 -7.54 -9.24
CA ASP A 480 21.17 -6.49 -8.85
C ASP A 480 20.50 -5.12 -8.97
N ILE A 481 19.70 -4.91 -10.03
CA ILE A 481 18.90 -3.70 -10.20
C ILE A 481 17.85 -3.59 -9.08
N VAL A 482 17.05 -4.63 -8.85
CA VAL A 482 15.99 -4.68 -7.83
C VAL A 482 16.57 -4.50 -6.43
N SER A 483 17.61 -5.25 -6.08
CA SER A 483 18.25 -5.21 -4.76
C SER A 483 18.97 -3.89 -4.52
N THR A 484 19.59 -3.31 -5.55
CA THR A 484 20.22 -2.00 -5.46
C THR A 484 19.18 -0.91 -5.29
N LEU A 485 18.13 -0.90 -6.11
CA LEU A 485 17.02 0.06 -6.00
C LEU A 485 16.31 -0.05 -4.65
N ASN A 486 15.96 -1.27 -4.22
CA ASN A 486 15.34 -1.51 -2.92
C ASN A 486 16.26 -1.08 -1.77
N ARG A 487 17.57 -1.36 -1.87
CA ARG A 487 18.53 -0.90 -0.85
C ARG A 487 18.52 0.62 -0.75
N PHE A 488 18.59 1.36 -1.85
CA PHE A 488 18.52 2.82 -1.79
C PHE A 488 17.18 3.36 -1.28
N TRP A 489 16.10 2.60 -1.48
CA TRP A 489 14.77 2.95 -1.00
C TRP A 489 14.58 2.71 0.49
N ASP A 490 15.06 1.58 0.99
CA ASP A 490 14.84 1.12 2.36
C ASP A 490 15.91 1.63 3.34
N LEU A 491 16.93 2.34 2.83
CA LEU A 491 17.94 2.97 3.68
C LEU A 491 17.29 4.05 4.58
N PRO A 492 17.66 4.11 5.87
CA PRO A 492 17.13 5.12 6.80
C PRO A 492 17.29 6.54 6.24
N ALA A 493 16.38 7.48 6.52
CA ALA A 493 16.47 8.85 6.00
C ALA A 493 17.78 9.56 6.37
N SER A 494 18.38 9.20 7.52
CA SER A 494 19.68 9.70 7.96
C SER A 494 20.84 9.19 7.09
N ASN A 495 20.63 8.13 6.32
CA ASN A 495 21.61 7.64 5.37
C ASN A 495 21.62 8.57 4.15
N PRO A 496 22.79 9.13 3.78
CA PRO A 496 22.89 10.08 2.68
C PRO A 496 22.59 9.50 1.29
N LEU A 497 22.43 8.18 1.18
CA LEU A 497 22.06 7.47 -0.04
C LEU A 497 20.60 7.03 -0.05
N SER A 498 19.85 7.32 1.02
CA SER A 498 18.42 7.07 1.09
C SER A 498 17.73 7.95 0.06
N ILE A 499 17.13 7.35 -0.98
CA ILE A 499 16.29 8.08 -1.93
C ILE A 499 15.20 8.85 -1.19
N PRO A 500 14.52 8.26 -0.19
CA PRO A 500 13.59 9.02 0.62
C PRO A 500 14.23 10.26 1.29
N GLY A 501 15.37 10.07 1.96
CA GLY A 501 16.09 11.15 2.62
C GLY A 501 16.53 12.27 1.67
N LEU A 502 16.92 11.95 0.44
CA LEU A 502 17.28 12.93 -0.59
C LEU A 502 16.13 13.83 -1.01
N VAL A 503 14.89 13.35 -0.82
CA VAL A 503 13.68 14.04 -1.24
C VAL A 503 12.86 14.47 -0.04
N GLY A 504 13.51 14.60 1.12
CA GLY A 504 12.86 15.01 2.36
C GLY A 504 11.69 14.12 2.76
N THR A 505 11.65 12.88 2.25
CA THR A 505 10.70 11.86 2.70
C THR A 505 11.34 10.92 3.68
N HIS A 506 10.51 10.26 4.48
CA HIS A 506 10.99 9.34 5.48
C HIS A 506 10.61 7.89 5.12
N PRO A 507 11.55 6.91 5.14
CA PRO A 507 11.26 5.53 4.74
C PRO A 507 10.14 4.84 5.52
N ALA A 508 9.87 5.29 6.75
CA ALA A 508 8.74 4.77 7.53
C ALA A 508 7.37 5.11 6.94
N THR A 509 7.27 6.05 5.99
CA THR A 509 6.08 6.21 5.13
C THR A 509 5.66 4.88 4.46
N TRP A 510 6.56 3.91 4.28
CA TRP A 510 6.28 2.57 3.73
C TRP A 510 6.28 1.45 4.79
N ALA A 511 6.01 1.76 6.06
CA ALA A 511 6.13 0.80 7.16
C ALA A 511 5.29 -0.48 6.95
N SER A 512 4.06 -0.39 6.43
CA SER A 512 3.21 -1.57 6.19
C SER A 512 3.83 -2.54 5.18
N LYS A 513 4.26 -2.01 4.04
CA LYS A 513 4.94 -2.75 2.98
C LYS A 513 6.25 -3.36 3.49
N TYR A 514 7.10 -2.56 4.14
CA TYR A 514 8.37 -3.04 4.67
C TYR A 514 8.16 -4.17 5.68
N ALA A 515 7.19 -4.01 6.60
CA ALA A 515 6.86 -5.04 7.58
C ALA A 515 6.41 -6.35 6.90
N ARG A 516 5.56 -6.27 5.88
CA ARG A 516 5.13 -7.44 5.09
C ARG A 516 6.33 -8.16 4.47
N LEU A 517 7.17 -7.43 3.73
CA LEU A 517 8.32 -8.00 3.04
C LEU A 517 9.30 -8.62 4.03
N TYR A 518 9.59 -7.94 5.14
CA TYR A 518 10.45 -8.44 6.20
C TYR A 518 9.88 -9.72 6.83
N ALA A 519 8.56 -9.77 7.07
CA ALA A 519 7.91 -10.96 7.62
C ALA A 519 8.01 -12.16 6.67
N ILE A 520 7.73 -11.96 5.38
CA ILE A 520 7.85 -12.99 4.34
C ILE A 520 9.30 -13.47 4.24
N GLU A 521 10.26 -12.55 4.10
CA GLU A 521 11.68 -12.87 4.00
C GLU A 521 12.17 -13.69 5.19
N ASN A 522 11.66 -13.42 6.40
CA ASN A 522 12.10 -14.06 7.64
C ASN A 522 11.26 -15.29 8.05
N ALA A 523 10.19 -15.62 7.35
CA ALA A 523 9.40 -16.84 7.60
C ALA A 523 10.28 -18.10 7.57
N THR A 524 10.10 -18.98 8.53
CA THR A 524 10.96 -20.16 8.76
C THR A 524 10.27 -21.48 8.47
N GLU A 525 8.94 -21.48 8.45
CA GLU A 525 8.09 -22.65 8.34
C GLU A 525 7.03 -22.50 7.25
N SER A 526 6.23 -21.43 7.25
CA SER A 526 5.14 -21.31 6.29
C SER A 526 4.69 -19.86 6.07
N ILE A 527 4.05 -19.63 4.93
CA ILE A 527 3.43 -18.34 4.61
C ILE A 527 2.01 -18.60 4.10
N HIS A 528 1.03 -17.92 4.68
CA HIS A 528 -0.38 -18.02 4.33
C HIS A 528 -0.90 -16.62 4.00
N MET A 529 -1.29 -16.38 2.76
CA MET A 529 -1.70 -15.06 2.29
C MET A 529 -3.05 -15.11 1.60
N THR A 530 -3.87 -14.10 1.82
CA THR A 530 -5.03 -13.79 0.97
C THR A 530 -4.84 -12.42 0.35
N ALA A 531 -5.26 -12.29 -0.90
CA ALA A 531 -5.29 -10.99 -1.58
C ALA A 531 -6.36 -10.97 -2.66
N GLN A 532 -6.71 -9.77 -3.10
CA GLN A 532 -7.52 -9.63 -4.32
C GLN A 532 -6.73 -10.08 -5.54
N SER A 533 -5.57 -9.46 -5.76
CA SER A 533 -4.64 -9.72 -6.86
C SER A 533 -3.20 -9.64 -6.33
N LEU A 534 -2.23 -10.12 -7.11
CA LEU A 534 -0.80 -9.91 -6.87
C LEU A 534 -0.17 -8.88 -7.81
N VAL A 535 -0.89 -8.46 -8.84
CA VAL A 535 -0.43 -7.49 -9.83
C VAL A 535 -1.51 -6.44 -10.06
N GLU A 536 -1.09 -5.28 -10.55
CA GLU A 536 -1.99 -4.17 -10.86
C GLU A 536 -1.60 -3.54 -12.20
N ALA A 537 -2.58 -3.04 -12.94
CA ALA A 537 -2.30 -2.26 -14.13
C ALA A 537 -1.84 -0.85 -13.69
N PHE A 538 -0.77 -0.33 -14.29
CA PHE A 538 -0.31 1.02 -13.96
C PHE A 538 -1.45 2.04 -14.20
N GLY A 539 -1.77 2.81 -13.16
CA GLY A 539 -2.80 3.84 -13.21
C GLY A 539 -4.25 3.34 -13.09
N ASN A 540 -4.46 2.06 -12.70
CA ASN A 540 -5.80 1.50 -12.48
C ASN A 540 -6.72 1.63 -13.71
N ALA A 541 -6.14 1.52 -14.91
CA ALA A 541 -6.91 1.26 -16.10
C ALA A 541 -7.60 -0.09 -15.88
N SER A 542 -8.84 -0.06 -15.39
CA SER A 542 -9.68 -1.24 -15.30
C SER A 542 -9.51 -2.00 -16.61
N TRP A 543 -9.18 -3.28 -16.55
CA TRP A 543 -8.86 -4.15 -17.69
C TRP A 543 -9.95 -4.22 -18.80
N LYS A 544 -11.02 -3.43 -18.68
CA LYS A 544 -12.29 -3.51 -19.39
C LYS A 544 -12.88 -2.22 -19.93
N LYS A 545 -12.34 -1.04 -19.64
CA LYS A 545 -12.75 0.16 -20.39
C LYS A 545 -11.55 0.61 -21.18
N GLY A 546 -11.78 0.86 -22.46
CA GLY A 546 -10.75 1.24 -23.40
C GLY A 546 -9.89 2.38 -22.86
N PRO A 547 -8.73 2.60 -23.50
CA PRO A 547 -7.68 3.48 -23.03
C PRO A 547 -8.26 4.78 -22.49
N THR A 548 -7.97 5.13 -21.25
CA THR A 548 -7.81 6.57 -21.04
C THR A 548 -6.52 6.90 -21.80
N ASP A 549 -6.64 7.66 -22.89
CA ASP A 549 -5.53 8.01 -23.80
C ASP A 549 -4.25 8.47 -23.07
N GLU A 550 -4.42 8.95 -21.83
CA GLU A 550 -3.35 9.38 -20.94
C GLU A 550 -2.39 8.24 -20.53
N LEU A 551 -2.87 7.06 -20.10
CA LEU A 551 -1.99 5.98 -19.57
C LEU A 551 -1.32 5.15 -20.66
N ASP A 552 -2.02 4.87 -21.76
CA ASP A 552 -1.42 4.25 -22.95
C ASP A 552 -0.26 5.09 -23.46
N GLY A 553 -0.39 6.43 -23.40
CA GLY A 553 0.69 7.34 -23.70
C GLY A 553 1.97 7.06 -22.92
N VAL A 554 1.89 6.67 -21.64
CA VAL A 554 3.07 6.35 -20.81
C VAL A 554 3.66 4.99 -21.19
N VAL A 555 2.82 3.98 -21.39
CA VAL A 555 3.26 2.62 -21.78
C VAL A 555 3.90 2.64 -23.16
N ASP A 556 3.24 3.26 -24.15
CA ASP A 556 3.74 3.43 -25.51
C ASP A 556 5.02 4.24 -25.53
N MET A 557 5.08 5.34 -24.78
CA MET A 557 6.28 6.15 -24.63
C MET A 557 7.46 5.31 -24.12
N ILE A 558 7.24 4.49 -23.09
CA ILE A 558 8.27 3.60 -22.55
C ILE A 558 8.68 2.56 -23.60
N ASN A 559 7.72 1.87 -24.21
CA ASN A 559 7.99 0.84 -25.22
C ASN A 559 8.76 1.39 -26.41
N ASN A 560 8.36 2.56 -26.93
CA ASN A 560 9.03 3.28 -28.01
C ASN A 560 10.45 3.74 -27.62
N THR A 561 10.63 4.19 -26.37
CA THR A 561 11.93 4.64 -25.87
C THR A 561 12.91 3.48 -25.69
N MET A 562 12.42 2.37 -25.12
CA MET A 562 13.20 1.16 -24.85
C MET A 562 13.42 0.33 -26.11
N LYS A 563 12.63 0.58 -27.17
CA LYS A 563 12.65 -0.13 -28.45
C LYS A 563 12.49 -1.64 -28.27
N PHE A 564 11.57 -2.06 -27.40
CA PHE A 564 11.32 -3.49 -27.21
C PHE A 564 10.96 -4.15 -28.54
N PRO A 565 11.43 -5.38 -28.80
CA PRO A 565 11.02 -6.14 -29.99
C PRO A 565 9.51 -6.39 -29.98
N PRO A 566 8.88 -6.51 -31.17
CA PRO A 566 7.48 -6.88 -31.27
C PRO A 566 7.14 -8.16 -30.49
N GLY A 567 6.11 -8.11 -29.64
CA GLY A 567 5.67 -9.20 -28.77
C GLY A 567 6.40 -9.29 -27.42
N GLN A 568 7.30 -8.35 -27.11
CA GLN A 568 8.03 -8.27 -25.84
C GLN A 568 7.87 -6.92 -25.13
N GLU A 569 6.98 -6.09 -25.64
CA GLU A 569 6.60 -4.81 -25.06
C GLU A 569 6.13 -4.99 -23.62
N TRP A 570 6.36 -3.96 -22.81
CA TRP A 570 5.74 -3.90 -21.49
C TRP A 570 4.26 -3.54 -21.68
N ASN A 571 3.38 -4.32 -21.07
CA ASN A 571 1.93 -4.17 -21.18
C ASN A 571 1.32 -3.28 -20.08
N GLY A 572 2.15 -2.50 -19.38
CA GLY A 572 1.71 -1.65 -18.27
C GLY A 572 1.42 -2.40 -16.96
N VAL A 573 1.58 -3.72 -16.90
CA VAL A 573 1.32 -4.51 -15.68
C VAL A 573 2.50 -4.38 -14.72
N LEU A 574 2.19 -4.05 -13.47
CA LEU A 574 3.15 -3.92 -12.39
C LEU A 574 3.22 -5.19 -11.55
N TRP A 575 4.36 -5.86 -11.64
CA TRP A 575 4.73 -6.97 -10.77
C TRP A 575 5.43 -6.48 -9.50
N PRO A 576 5.09 -7.04 -8.32
CA PRO A 576 5.73 -6.70 -7.05
C PRO A 576 7.06 -7.46 -6.90
N TYR A 577 8.11 -7.01 -7.60
CA TYR A 577 9.40 -7.73 -7.61
C TYR A 577 10.06 -7.85 -6.23
N ASP A 578 9.83 -6.89 -5.35
CA ASP A 578 10.22 -6.95 -3.94
C ASP A 578 9.54 -8.09 -3.18
N LEU A 579 8.24 -8.30 -3.39
CA LEU A 579 7.51 -9.45 -2.86
C LEU A 579 8.09 -10.75 -3.43
N LEU A 580 8.37 -10.81 -4.74
CA LEU A 580 8.98 -11.99 -5.36
C LEU A 580 10.38 -12.29 -4.80
N VAL A 581 11.19 -11.25 -4.49
CA VAL A 581 12.49 -11.41 -3.83
C VAL A 581 12.31 -11.94 -2.40
N ALA A 582 11.38 -11.38 -1.62
CA ALA A 582 11.10 -11.85 -0.27
C ALA A 582 10.62 -13.32 -0.28
N MET A 583 9.73 -13.68 -1.20
CA MET A 583 9.28 -15.05 -1.41
C MET A 583 10.43 -15.98 -1.81
N SER A 584 11.35 -15.54 -2.68
CA SER A 584 12.52 -16.34 -3.08
C SER A 584 13.42 -16.69 -1.89
N LYS A 585 13.64 -15.73 -0.98
CA LYS A 585 14.39 -15.96 0.27
C LYS A 585 13.67 -16.95 1.18
N ALA A 586 12.35 -16.82 1.34
CA ALA A 586 11.55 -17.77 2.12
C ALA A 586 11.63 -19.19 1.53
N LEU A 587 11.42 -19.33 0.22
CA LEU A 587 11.47 -20.61 -0.49
C LEU A 587 12.83 -21.31 -0.39
N SER A 588 13.94 -20.56 -0.44
CA SER A 588 15.27 -21.15 -0.26
C SER A 588 15.47 -21.78 1.14
N LYS A 589 14.84 -21.21 2.18
CA LYS A 589 14.83 -21.79 3.53
C LYS A 589 13.91 -23.01 3.59
N PHE A 590 12.73 -22.92 2.98
CA PHE A 590 11.77 -24.01 2.96
C PHE A 590 12.26 -25.24 2.20
N ALA A 591 13.15 -25.05 1.22
CA ALA A 591 13.82 -26.15 0.53
C ALA A 591 14.63 -27.07 1.46
N GLN A 592 15.04 -26.59 2.64
CA GLN A 592 15.76 -27.37 3.66
C GLN A 592 14.84 -28.15 4.60
N LEU A 593 13.55 -27.84 4.59
CA LEU A 593 12.57 -28.58 5.38
C LEU A 593 12.22 -29.88 4.65
N PRO A 594 11.82 -30.95 5.36
CA PRO A 594 11.37 -32.18 4.73
C PRO A 594 10.37 -31.88 3.62
N ALA A 595 10.52 -32.56 2.47
CA ALA A 595 9.51 -32.55 1.43
C ALA A 595 8.24 -33.10 2.06
N SER A 596 7.29 -32.21 2.29
CA SER A 596 6.08 -32.55 2.99
C SER A 596 5.08 -33.10 1.97
N SER A 597 4.17 -33.97 2.40
CA SER A 597 3.09 -34.48 1.53
C SER A 597 2.31 -33.31 0.89
N SER A 598 1.54 -33.60 -0.17
CA SER A 598 0.76 -32.60 -0.91
C SER A 598 -0.13 -31.69 -0.05
N ASP A 599 -0.49 -32.14 1.16
CA ASP A 599 -1.39 -31.45 2.10
C ASP A 599 -0.69 -30.81 3.31
N ALA A 600 0.62 -30.93 3.41
CA ALA A 600 1.31 -30.45 4.60
C ALA A 600 1.44 -28.93 4.62
N THR A 601 1.13 -28.34 5.78
CA THR A 601 1.09 -26.90 6.07
C THR A 601 2.47 -26.27 6.25
N THR A 602 3.56 -27.03 6.03
CA THR A 602 4.93 -26.62 6.35
C THR A 602 5.81 -26.62 5.11
N GLY A 603 6.79 -25.71 5.11
CA GLY A 603 7.75 -25.51 4.04
C GLY A 603 7.15 -25.03 2.73
N ALA A 604 6.09 -24.22 2.76
CA ALA A 604 5.45 -23.73 1.55
C ALA A 604 4.84 -22.32 1.73
N ILE A 605 4.59 -21.69 0.58
CA ILE A 605 3.83 -20.44 0.47
C ILE A 605 2.46 -20.79 -0.10
N PHE A 606 1.41 -20.47 0.66
CA PHE A 606 0.02 -20.71 0.35
C PHE A 606 -0.69 -19.39 0.08
N ILE A 607 -1.19 -19.21 -1.14
CA ILE A 607 -1.84 -17.97 -1.56
C ILE A 607 -3.27 -18.28 -2.01
N VAL A 608 -4.25 -17.57 -1.45
CA VAL A 608 -5.63 -17.54 -1.94
C VAL A 608 -5.91 -16.19 -2.57
N LEU A 609 -6.19 -16.18 -3.87
CA LEU A 609 -6.53 -14.97 -4.62
C LEU A 609 -8.03 -14.91 -4.96
N SER A 610 -8.46 -13.77 -5.48
CA SER A 610 -9.79 -13.63 -6.07
C SER A 610 -9.94 -14.55 -7.29
N SER A 611 -11.18 -14.86 -7.67
CA SER A 611 -11.47 -15.54 -8.93
C SER A 611 -11.03 -14.67 -10.12
N ARG A 612 -10.94 -15.25 -11.33
CA ARG A 612 -10.61 -14.51 -12.56
C ARG A 612 -11.85 -13.73 -13.06
N ASP A 613 -12.40 -12.84 -12.24
CA ASP A 613 -13.41 -11.90 -12.69
C ASP A 613 -12.74 -10.76 -13.47
N PRO A 614 -13.22 -10.40 -14.67
CA PRO A 614 -12.48 -9.44 -15.46
C PRO A 614 -12.74 -7.97 -15.08
N ASN A 615 -13.57 -7.68 -14.08
CA ASN A 615 -13.74 -6.34 -13.47
C ASN A 615 -12.95 -6.18 -12.17
N TYR A 616 -12.95 -7.20 -11.30
CA TYR A 616 -12.54 -7.10 -9.90
C TYR A 616 -11.64 -8.27 -9.44
N GLY A 617 -11.33 -9.20 -10.34
CA GLY A 617 -10.61 -10.44 -10.06
C GLY A 617 -9.09 -10.34 -10.18
N ASP A 618 -8.43 -11.47 -9.90
CA ASP A 618 -7.01 -11.64 -10.17
C ASP A 618 -6.80 -12.12 -11.62
N HIS A 619 -5.99 -11.39 -12.37
CA HIS A 619 -5.67 -11.72 -13.76
C HIS A 619 -4.39 -12.54 -13.91
N THR A 620 -3.66 -12.76 -12.82
CA THR A 620 -2.37 -13.45 -12.86
C THR A 620 -2.55 -14.93 -13.14
N SER A 621 -1.86 -15.53 -14.11
CA SER A 621 -1.87 -17.00 -14.22
C SER A 621 -0.92 -17.65 -13.21
N LYS A 622 -1.25 -18.87 -12.75
CA LYS A 622 -0.36 -19.64 -11.86
C LYS A 622 1.00 -19.89 -12.53
N THR A 623 0.97 -20.17 -13.83
CA THR A 623 2.14 -20.38 -14.68
C THR A 623 3.01 -19.13 -14.77
N GLU A 624 2.42 -17.96 -14.97
CA GLU A 624 3.17 -16.70 -15.06
C GLU A 624 3.80 -16.34 -13.71
N LEU A 625 3.06 -16.45 -12.60
CA LEU A 625 3.60 -16.22 -11.26
C LEU A 625 4.77 -17.16 -10.98
N ARG A 626 4.63 -18.46 -11.28
CA ARG A 626 5.71 -19.45 -11.11
C ARG A 626 6.91 -19.12 -11.99
N SER A 627 6.71 -18.76 -13.25
CA SER A 627 7.80 -18.42 -14.16
C SER A 627 8.57 -17.21 -13.64
N ARG A 628 7.90 -16.12 -13.28
CA ARG A 628 8.58 -14.90 -12.79
C ARG A 628 9.30 -15.14 -11.48
N LEU A 629 8.67 -15.86 -10.54
CA LEU A 629 9.33 -16.23 -9.28
C LEU A 629 10.54 -17.14 -9.51
N THR A 630 10.43 -18.10 -10.44
CA THR A 630 11.54 -18.97 -10.85
C THR A 630 12.69 -18.17 -11.42
N ASP A 631 12.42 -17.21 -12.29
CA ASP A 631 13.44 -16.38 -12.93
C ASP A 631 14.15 -15.48 -11.89
N VAL A 632 13.40 -14.83 -10.99
CA VAL A 632 13.96 -14.04 -9.87
C VAL A 632 14.85 -14.93 -8.99
N MET A 633 14.36 -16.10 -8.59
CA MET A 633 15.06 -17.01 -7.70
C MET A 633 16.29 -17.68 -8.36
N LYS A 634 16.20 -18.09 -9.63
CA LYS A 634 17.32 -18.64 -10.43
C LYS A 634 18.44 -17.62 -10.47
N TYR A 635 18.09 -16.35 -10.67
CA TYR A 635 19.09 -15.32 -10.62
C TYR A 635 19.72 -15.19 -9.24
N MET A 636 18.91 -15.07 -8.18
CA MET A 636 19.43 -14.94 -6.81
C MET A 636 20.36 -16.11 -6.42
N ALA A 637 20.08 -17.33 -6.91
CA ALA A 637 20.93 -18.49 -6.71
C ALA A 637 22.34 -18.35 -7.33
N THR A 638 22.52 -17.49 -8.33
CA THR A 638 23.86 -17.18 -8.91
C THR A 638 24.67 -16.21 -8.05
N GLN A 639 24.01 -15.48 -7.14
CA GLN A 639 24.63 -14.41 -6.36
C GLN A 639 25.01 -14.89 -4.97
N PRO A 640 26.28 -14.77 -4.57
CA PRO A 640 26.69 -15.09 -3.21
C PRO A 640 25.88 -14.27 -2.20
N LYS A 641 25.29 -14.96 -1.20
CA LYS A 641 24.52 -14.38 -0.08
C LYS A 641 23.18 -13.73 -0.44
N ALA A 642 22.75 -13.75 -1.70
CA ALA A 642 21.42 -13.23 -2.06
C ALA A 642 20.29 -14.10 -1.48
N LEU A 643 20.51 -15.42 -1.44
CA LEU A 643 19.66 -16.37 -0.72
C LEU A 643 20.27 -16.69 0.65
N PRO A 644 19.45 -16.80 1.70
CA PRO A 644 19.90 -17.17 3.05
C PRO A 644 20.46 -18.60 3.14
N VAL A 645 20.12 -19.45 2.16
CA VAL A 645 20.63 -20.81 2.04
C VAL A 645 21.20 -21.01 0.64
N THR A 646 22.29 -21.76 0.52
CA THR A 646 22.85 -22.14 -0.78
C THR A 646 21.82 -22.96 -1.56
N THR A 647 21.26 -22.35 -2.59
CA THR A 647 20.37 -22.99 -3.56
C THR A 647 21.10 -23.08 -4.89
N ARG A 648 21.12 -24.27 -5.50
CA ARG A 648 21.66 -24.42 -6.85
C ARG A 648 20.64 -23.98 -7.87
N VAL A 649 21.08 -23.37 -8.96
CA VAL A 649 20.20 -22.82 -10.01
C VAL A 649 19.31 -23.92 -10.59
N GLU A 650 19.84 -25.13 -10.77
CA GLU A 650 19.12 -26.30 -11.27
C GLU A 650 17.98 -26.78 -10.35
N ASP A 651 18.03 -26.46 -9.05
CA ASP A 651 17.02 -26.90 -8.08
C ASP A 651 15.83 -25.92 -8.00
N VAL A 652 16.00 -24.67 -8.45
CA VAL A 652 15.03 -23.58 -8.23
C VAL A 652 13.66 -23.91 -8.79
N GLU A 653 13.60 -24.48 -9.98
CA GLU A 653 12.32 -24.79 -10.63
C GLU A 653 11.53 -25.86 -9.86
N GLY A 654 12.22 -26.87 -9.35
CA GLY A 654 11.64 -27.87 -8.44
C GLY A 654 11.15 -27.23 -7.15
N ILE A 655 11.94 -26.33 -6.54
CA ILE A 655 11.54 -25.63 -5.31
C ILE A 655 10.28 -24.80 -5.53
N VAL A 656 10.23 -23.98 -6.58
CA VAL A 656 9.05 -23.13 -6.87
C VAL A 656 7.83 -23.98 -7.17
N ARG A 657 7.96 -25.02 -8.00
CA ARG A 657 6.87 -25.97 -8.30
C ARG A 657 6.34 -26.63 -7.04
N ASP A 658 7.24 -27.11 -6.19
CA ASP A 658 6.92 -27.98 -5.05
C ASP A 658 6.59 -27.21 -3.78
N ARG A 659 6.89 -25.91 -3.67
CA ARG A 659 6.65 -25.13 -2.45
C ARG A 659 5.77 -23.88 -2.65
N LEU A 660 5.47 -23.46 -3.88
CA LEU A 660 4.45 -22.43 -4.14
C LEU A 660 3.10 -23.10 -4.41
N ARG A 661 2.09 -22.73 -3.61
CA ARG A 661 0.71 -23.19 -3.72
C ARG A 661 -0.19 -21.98 -3.90
N LEU A 662 -0.91 -21.97 -5.02
CA LEU A 662 -1.82 -20.91 -5.39
C LEU A 662 -3.20 -21.51 -5.63
N LYS A 663 -4.20 -20.93 -4.97
CA LYS A 663 -5.61 -21.20 -5.20
C LYS A 663 -6.35 -19.89 -5.41
N ARG A 664 -7.49 -19.98 -6.07
CA ARG A 664 -8.49 -18.92 -6.14
C ARG A 664 -9.72 -19.35 -5.38
N VAL A 665 -10.40 -18.40 -4.76
CA VAL A 665 -11.68 -18.69 -4.14
C VAL A 665 -12.64 -19.27 -5.20
N ARG A 666 -13.05 -20.54 -5.00
CA ARG A 666 -13.99 -21.36 -5.80
C ARG A 666 -14.04 -21.08 -7.32
N ASN A 667 -13.15 -21.67 -8.14
CA ASN A 667 -13.43 -21.75 -9.60
C ASN A 667 -14.59 -22.71 -9.83
N GLY A 668 -15.70 -22.17 -10.33
CA GLY A 668 -16.89 -22.90 -10.76
C GLY A 668 -18.10 -21.98 -10.76
N ASP A 669 -18.22 -21.15 -9.72
CA ASP A 669 -19.16 -20.04 -9.63
C ASP A 669 -18.35 -18.75 -9.84
N VAL A 670 -18.56 -18.06 -10.97
CA VAL A 670 -17.84 -16.83 -11.37
C VAL A 670 -18.13 -15.61 -10.47
N HIS A 671 -18.57 -15.86 -9.25
CA HIS A 671 -19.32 -14.93 -8.44
C HIS A 671 -18.72 -14.79 -7.03
N GLN A 672 -17.70 -15.57 -6.65
CA GLN A 672 -16.98 -15.34 -5.39
C GLN A 672 -15.69 -14.55 -5.64
N LEU A 673 -15.57 -13.40 -4.97
CA LEU A 673 -14.42 -12.51 -5.09
C LEU A 673 -13.69 -12.45 -3.75
N MET A 674 -12.37 -12.58 -3.74
CA MET A 674 -11.56 -12.39 -2.53
C MET A 674 -11.11 -10.93 -2.51
N HIS A 675 -11.37 -10.22 -1.42
CA HIS A 675 -10.88 -8.86 -1.18
C HIS A 675 -10.09 -8.73 0.12
N ALA A 676 -10.06 -9.78 0.96
CA ALA A 676 -9.23 -9.80 2.16
C ALA A 676 -7.73 -9.67 1.83
N LYS A 677 -7.03 -8.76 2.50
CA LYS A 677 -5.57 -8.61 2.45
C LYS A 677 -4.93 -9.05 3.76
N THR A 678 -4.70 -10.35 3.88
CA THR A 678 -4.18 -10.96 5.11
C THR A 678 -2.88 -11.69 4.84
N LEU A 679 -2.00 -11.73 5.84
CA LEU A 679 -0.74 -12.47 5.79
C LEU A 679 -0.48 -13.10 7.14
N CYS A 680 -0.26 -14.41 7.19
CA CYS A 680 0.23 -15.10 8.37
C CYS A 680 1.56 -15.79 8.04
N VAL A 681 2.57 -15.57 8.88
CA VAL A 681 3.87 -16.26 8.79
C VAL A 681 4.05 -17.22 9.96
N ASP A 682 4.54 -18.42 9.64
CA ASP A 682 4.86 -19.50 10.57
C ASP A 682 3.72 -19.89 11.53
N ARG A 683 2.47 -19.66 11.11
CA ARG A 683 1.24 -19.83 11.92
C ARG A 683 1.33 -19.11 13.28
N SER A 684 2.03 -17.98 13.34
CA SER A 684 2.37 -17.30 14.60
C SER A 684 2.18 -15.79 14.59
N LEU A 685 2.37 -15.15 13.44
CA LEU A 685 2.29 -13.70 13.30
C LEU A 685 1.33 -13.37 12.15
N LEU A 686 0.24 -12.68 12.46
CA LEU A 686 -0.88 -12.42 11.55
C LEU A 686 -1.06 -10.92 11.30
N TYR A 687 -1.06 -10.52 10.03
CA TYR A 687 -1.42 -9.21 9.53
C TYR A 687 -2.85 -9.17 9.01
N ILE A 688 -3.58 -8.12 9.38
CA ILE A 688 -4.91 -7.79 8.88
C ILE A 688 -4.96 -6.29 8.59
N GLY A 689 -5.41 -5.90 7.41
CA GLY A 689 -5.54 -4.50 7.04
C GLY A 689 -5.95 -4.30 5.60
N SER A 690 -5.68 -3.11 5.09
CA SER A 690 -6.00 -2.73 3.70
C SER A 690 -4.79 -2.68 2.78
N ASP A 691 -3.59 -3.00 3.27
CA ASP A 691 -2.37 -2.95 2.48
C ASP A 691 -2.41 -4.00 1.35
N ASN A 692 -2.23 -3.57 0.11
CA ASN A 692 -2.17 -4.44 -1.06
C ASN A 692 -0.78 -5.07 -1.25
N PRO A 693 -0.67 -6.36 -1.63
CA PRO A 693 0.63 -6.96 -1.93
C PRO A 693 1.21 -6.52 -3.27
N TYR A 694 0.36 -5.99 -4.17
CA TYR A 694 0.78 -5.41 -5.44
C TYR A 694 1.19 -3.95 -5.28
N PRO A 695 1.90 -3.36 -6.26
CA PRO A 695 2.22 -1.94 -6.28
C PRO A 695 0.97 -1.04 -6.28
N ALA A 696 0.50 -0.68 -5.09
CA ALA A 696 -0.57 0.29 -4.87
C ALA A 696 0.01 1.49 -4.12
N TYR A 697 -0.29 2.71 -4.58
CA TYR A 697 0.32 3.92 -4.02
C TYR A 697 -0.53 4.55 -2.91
N ASN A 698 -1.49 3.80 -2.38
CA ASN A 698 -2.55 4.31 -1.52
C ASN A 698 -2.13 4.54 -0.06
N GLU A 699 -2.89 5.34 0.69
CA GLU A 699 -2.75 5.35 2.15
C GLU A 699 -3.43 4.12 2.72
N GLU A 700 -2.71 3.36 3.51
CA GLU A 700 -3.14 2.03 3.94
C GLU A 700 -2.89 1.87 5.43
N PHE A 701 -3.71 1.07 6.10
CA PHE A 701 -3.59 0.84 7.53
C PHE A 701 -3.89 -0.62 7.86
N GLY A 702 -3.12 -1.17 8.80
CA GLY A 702 -3.34 -2.51 9.30
C GLY A 702 -2.61 -2.77 10.61
N CYS A 703 -2.76 -3.99 11.09
CA CYS A 703 -2.20 -4.43 12.36
C CYS A 703 -1.64 -5.85 12.27
N TRP A 704 -0.58 -6.06 13.04
CA TRP A 704 0.06 -7.33 13.30
C TRP A 704 -0.28 -7.80 14.71
N VAL A 705 -0.66 -9.06 14.83
CA VAL A 705 -1.01 -9.74 16.08
C VAL A 705 -0.19 -11.01 16.20
N GLU A 706 0.37 -11.24 17.39
CA GLU A 706 1.18 -12.42 17.74
C GLU A 706 0.57 -13.17 18.93
N GLU A 707 -0.72 -13.48 18.83
CA GLU A 707 -1.44 -14.20 19.86
C GLU A 707 -1.90 -15.58 19.34
N PRO A 708 -1.27 -16.68 19.79
CA PRO A 708 -1.48 -18.01 19.21
C PRO A 708 -2.95 -18.44 19.14
N GLY A 709 -3.73 -18.12 20.17
CA GLY A 709 -5.16 -18.47 20.21
C GLY A 709 -5.98 -17.75 19.14
N TYR A 710 -5.64 -16.50 18.83
CA TYR A 710 -6.34 -15.72 17.81
C TYR A 710 -5.87 -16.10 16.41
N VAL A 711 -4.56 -16.32 16.21
CA VAL A 711 -4.03 -16.86 14.95
C VAL A 711 -4.69 -18.20 14.63
N GLU A 712 -4.79 -19.11 15.59
CA GLU A 712 -5.41 -20.42 15.36
C GLU A 712 -6.91 -20.29 15.04
N SER A 713 -7.62 -19.39 15.72
CA SER A 713 -9.02 -19.12 15.38
C SER A 713 -9.17 -18.56 13.97
N TRP A 714 -8.26 -17.68 13.52
CA TRP A 714 -8.24 -17.15 12.16
C TRP A 714 -8.14 -18.26 11.11
N PHE A 715 -7.25 -19.24 11.32
CA PHE A 715 -7.16 -20.42 10.46
C PHE A 715 -8.47 -21.20 10.41
N LYS A 716 -8.99 -21.58 11.58
CA LYS A 716 -10.21 -22.40 11.69
C LYS A 716 -11.46 -21.72 11.14
N GLY A 717 -11.62 -20.42 11.41
CA GLY A 717 -12.83 -19.68 11.05
C GLY A 717 -12.79 -19.04 9.67
N PHE A 718 -11.62 -18.90 9.05
CA PHE A 718 -11.48 -18.28 7.73
C PHE A 718 -10.53 -19.04 6.80
N TYR A 719 -9.23 -19.05 7.09
CA TYR A 719 -8.24 -19.40 6.07
C TYR A 719 -8.31 -20.87 5.62
N ASP A 720 -8.46 -21.82 6.53
CA ASP A 720 -8.51 -23.25 6.18
C ASP A 720 -9.74 -23.54 5.30
N GLY A 721 -10.85 -22.87 5.58
CA GLY A 721 -12.05 -22.90 4.77
C GLY A 721 -11.81 -22.30 3.37
N ALA A 722 -11.26 -21.09 3.30
CA ALA A 722 -10.92 -20.42 2.03
C ALA A 722 -9.96 -21.27 1.19
N TRP A 723 -8.97 -21.89 1.83
CA TRP A 723 -8.02 -22.79 1.20
C TRP A 723 -8.67 -24.08 0.69
N LYS A 724 -9.49 -24.74 1.52
CA LYS A 724 -10.18 -25.99 1.16
C LYS A 724 -11.21 -25.78 0.05
N GLY A 725 -11.97 -24.69 0.13
CA GLY A 725 -12.93 -24.30 -0.91
C GLY A 725 -12.27 -23.72 -2.17
N GLY A 726 -11.02 -23.26 -2.07
CA GLY A 726 -10.28 -22.75 -3.20
C GLY A 726 -9.89 -23.83 -4.20
N THR A 727 -9.83 -23.44 -5.47
CA THR A 727 -9.42 -24.27 -6.61
C THR A 727 -8.09 -23.76 -7.15
N GLU A 728 -7.26 -24.64 -7.72
CA GLU A 728 -6.03 -24.18 -8.40
C GLU A 728 -6.32 -23.36 -9.67
N GLY A 729 -7.54 -23.46 -10.18
CA GLY A 729 -8.03 -22.91 -11.43
C GLY A 729 -7.59 -23.71 -12.64
N VAL A 730 -8.35 -23.60 -13.75
CA VAL A 730 -7.89 -24.05 -15.07
C VAL A 730 -6.86 -23.02 -15.54
N GLU A 731 -5.71 -23.49 -16.04
CA GLU A 731 -4.54 -22.65 -16.38
C GLU A 731 -4.89 -21.48 -17.32
#